data_AF-A0A498IS46-F1
#
_entry.id   AF-A0A498IS46-F1
#
_cell.length_a   1.000
_cell.length_b   1.000
_cell.length_c   1.000
_cell.angle_alpha   90.00
_cell.angle_beta   90.00
_cell.angle_gamma   90.00
#
_symmetry.space_group_name_H-M   'P 1'
#
loop_
_entity.id
_entity.type
_entity.pdbx_description
1 polymer ?
#
loop_
_entity_poly.entity_id
_entity_poly.type
_entity_poly.pdbx_seq_one_letter_code
_entity_poly.pdbx_strand_id
1 'polypeptide(L)'
;MYIASMRKSFKDSLKVLEADIQHANTLASDFPREYDGACVQMRMSYSPAAHLFLFLVQWTDCNLAGALGLLRILIYKVYVDGSTTMSTKERKASIREFYAVIYPSLLQLQGGVTDSEDKRQKAVCLERYRKRDDEESRQCSDIDIEREEECGICMETNSKIVLPNCNHVLCLKCYRDWYSLSLHSRSQSCPFCRDNLKRVNSGDLWVYTDSRDIIDMETVMTENLRRLFTYIDKLPLITPDNPFDSYDSHLRESERERERERRRRREMGRGGEREAAEEEGAMATDFFWSYTDEPHASRRRQILSQYPQIKELFGPDPWAFLKITVVVLLQLGTATALHNAGWLKILAIAYFFGSFLNHNLFLAIHELSHNLAFSTPVYNRWLGIFANLPIGVPMSVTFQKYHLEHHRFQGVDGIDMDIPSKVEAHVVTNVVAKSIWVLLQLFFYALRPVFLKPKPPGYWEFLNLFIQVALDAAMVYFCGWKSFAYLILSTFVGGGMHPMAGHFISEHYVFNPDQETYSYYGPLNLLAWHVGYHNEHHDFPRIPGSKLHKVKDIAPEYYEGLESYKSWSQVIYMYIADRTVGPFSRTQCTRLPLYPGSGRGECRLALPPFMERLLPSLEPETYRSWAKALDIGHFS
;
A
#
# COMPACT_ATOMS: atom_id res chain seq x y z
N MET A 1 -39.34 12.32 -7.29
CA MET A 1 -40.02 13.57 -6.87
C MET A 1 -38.94 14.65 -6.79
N TYR A 2 -38.83 15.47 -7.83
CA TYR A 2 -37.83 16.54 -7.96
C TYR A 2 -38.09 17.61 -6.88
N ILE A 3 -37.14 17.84 -5.97
CA ILE A 3 -37.16 19.03 -5.11
C ILE A 3 -36.60 20.19 -5.94
N ALA A 4 -37.49 21.11 -6.29
CA ALA A 4 -37.18 22.35 -6.98
C ALA A 4 -36.23 23.21 -6.13
N SER A 5 -35.06 23.53 -6.70
CA SER A 5 -34.19 24.59 -6.20
C SER A 5 -34.90 25.92 -6.33
N MET A 6 -35.39 26.47 -5.22
CA MET A 6 -35.91 27.84 -5.15
C MET A 6 -34.79 28.81 -5.53
N ARG A 7 -34.96 29.55 -6.64
CA ARG A 7 -34.11 30.71 -6.96
C ARG A 7 -34.20 31.71 -5.79
N LYS A 8 -33.15 31.83 -4.99
CA LYS A 8 -33.02 32.87 -3.97
C LYS A 8 -32.96 34.23 -4.67
N SER A 9 -33.75 35.21 -4.22
CA SER A 9 -33.64 36.59 -4.74
C SER A 9 -32.29 37.19 -4.36
N PHE A 10 -31.80 38.18 -5.12
CA PHE A 10 -30.56 38.89 -4.81
C PHE A 10 -30.51 39.36 -3.34
N LYS A 11 -31.64 39.88 -2.85
CA LYS A 11 -31.80 40.37 -1.47
C LYS A 11 -31.66 39.26 -0.41
N ASP A 12 -32.14 38.05 -0.71
CA ASP A 12 -32.04 36.92 0.22
C ASP A 12 -30.63 36.32 0.21
N SER A 13 -29.99 36.25 -0.97
CA SER A 13 -28.58 35.83 -1.06
C SER A 13 -27.62 36.80 -0.37
N LEU A 14 -27.90 38.10 -0.44
CA LEU A 14 -27.11 39.13 0.24
C LEU A 14 -27.21 39.02 1.77
N LYS A 15 -28.41 38.77 2.32
CA LYS A 15 -28.61 38.55 3.76
C LYS A 15 -27.87 37.32 4.28
N VAL A 16 -27.82 36.25 3.48
CA VAL A 16 -27.05 35.04 3.84
C VAL A 16 -25.56 35.35 3.87
N LEU A 17 -25.05 36.06 2.87
CA LEU A 17 -23.65 36.49 2.83
C LEU A 17 -23.30 37.41 4.03
N GLU A 18 -24.18 38.34 4.40
CA GLU A 18 -24.00 39.19 5.59
C GLU A 18 -23.96 38.37 6.89
N ALA A 19 -24.84 37.39 7.03
CA ALA A 19 -24.86 36.49 8.19
C ALA A 19 -23.59 35.62 8.26
N ASP A 20 -23.11 35.10 7.14
CA ASP A 20 -21.87 34.32 7.08
C ASP A 20 -20.63 35.18 7.39
N ILE A 21 -20.59 36.42 6.94
CA ILE A 21 -19.51 37.38 7.29
C ILE A 21 -19.55 37.70 8.79
N GLN A 22 -20.73 37.89 9.37
CA GLN A 22 -20.87 38.10 10.81
C GLN A 22 -20.39 36.89 11.60
N HIS A 23 -20.78 35.68 11.19
CA HIS A 23 -20.30 34.45 11.81
C HIS A 23 -18.77 34.32 11.69
N ALA A 24 -18.22 34.57 10.50
CA ALA A 24 -16.77 34.55 10.27
C ALA A 24 -16.03 35.56 11.16
N ASN A 25 -16.59 36.74 11.42
CA ASN A 25 -16.02 37.72 12.33
C ASN A 25 -16.03 37.26 13.79
N THR A 26 -17.10 36.60 14.24
CA THR A 26 -17.16 35.98 15.56
C THR A 26 -16.11 34.88 15.71
N LEU A 27 -15.90 34.08 14.68
CA LEU A 27 -14.84 33.06 14.69
C LEU A 27 -13.44 33.72 14.71
N ALA A 28 -13.22 34.73 13.88
CA ALA A 28 -11.94 35.39 13.75
C ALA A 28 -11.53 36.18 15.00
N SER A 29 -12.47 36.58 15.88
CA SER A 29 -12.15 37.23 17.15
C SER A 29 -11.51 36.29 18.16
N ASP A 30 -11.79 34.99 18.07
CA ASP A 30 -11.28 33.97 19.00
C ASP A 30 -9.82 33.57 18.68
N PHE A 31 -9.27 34.03 17.55
CA PHE A 31 -7.96 33.62 17.02
C PHE A 31 -7.04 34.81 16.72
N PRO A 32 -6.44 35.45 17.75
CA PRO A 32 -5.49 36.55 17.56
C PRO A 32 -4.18 36.06 16.92
N ARG A 33 -3.55 36.93 16.11
CA ARG A 33 -2.25 36.64 15.48
C ARG A 33 -1.11 36.61 16.51
N GLU A 34 -0.29 35.56 16.47
CA GLU A 34 0.79 35.28 17.44
C GLU A 34 1.79 36.44 17.66
N TYR A 35 2.07 37.27 16.65
CA TYR A 35 3.13 38.28 16.70
C TYR A 35 2.68 39.66 17.20
N ASP A 36 1.46 40.08 16.83
CA ASP A 36 0.97 41.45 17.07
C ASP A 36 -0.40 41.49 17.77
N GLY A 37 -0.99 40.33 18.09
CA GLY A 37 -2.29 40.21 18.75
C GLY A 37 -3.47 40.69 17.90
N ALA A 38 -3.29 40.90 16.60
CA ALA A 38 -4.34 41.39 15.72
C ALA A 38 -5.35 40.30 15.37
N CYS A 39 -6.64 40.60 15.52
CA CYS A 39 -7.73 39.81 14.98
C CYS A 39 -8.17 40.38 13.63
N VAL A 40 -8.76 39.54 12.79
CA VAL A 40 -9.25 39.95 11.46
C VAL A 40 -10.73 40.23 11.51
N GLN A 41 -11.16 41.33 10.91
CA GLN A 41 -12.57 41.65 10.72
C GLN A 41 -12.86 41.90 9.24
N MET A 42 -14.05 41.49 8.83
CA MET A 42 -14.53 41.46 7.47
C MET A 42 -15.81 42.27 7.33
N ARG A 43 -15.92 43.05 6.25
CA ARG A 43 -17.13 43.79 5.89
C ARG A 43 -17.40 43.73 4.40
N MET A 44 -18.67 43.76 4.02
CA MET A 44 -19.06 43.87 2.62
C MET A 44 -18.86 45.32 2.12
N SER A 45 -18.38 45.47 0.89
CA SER A 45 -18.24 46.75 0.20
C SER A 45 -18.78 46.68 -1.22
N TYR A 46 -19.50 47.72 -1.63
CA TYR A 46 -19.94 47.92 -2.99
C TYR A 46 -18.87 48.67 -3.79
N SER A 47 -18.66 48.27 -5.04
CA SER A 47 -17.87 49.06 -5.99
C SER A 47 -18.61 50.36 -6.34
N PRO A 48 -17.93 51.48 -6.67
CA PRO A 48 -18.59 52.68 -7.18
C PRO A 48 -19.50 52.41 -8.40
N ALA A 49 -19.14 51.41 -9.23
CA ALA A 49 -19.94 50.96 -10.37
C ALA A 49 -21.22 50.20 -9.97
N ALA A 50 -21.33 49.71 -8.73
CA ALA A 50 -22.49 48.97 -8.25
C ALA A 50 -23.77 49.82 -8.31
N HIS A 51 -23.68 51.12 -8.02
CA HIS A 51 -24.84 52.02 -8.09
C HIS A 51 -25.44 52.14 -9.50
N LEU A 52 -24.66 51.87 -10.56
CA LEU A 52 -25.11 51.93 -11.95
C LEU A 52 -25.59 50.58 -12.48
N PHE A 53 -25.04 49.46 -12.00
CA PHE A 53 -25.27 48.14 -12.60
C PHE A 53 -26.00 47.13 -11.71
N LEU A 54 -26.28 47.45 -10.44
CA LEU A 54 -27.00 46.55 -9.52
C LEU A 54 -28.42 46.20 -9.99
N PHE A 55 -29.09 47.06 -10.76
CA PHE A 55 -30.43 46.78 -11.29
C PHE A 55 -30.46 45.57 -12.24
N LEU A 56 -29.34 45.27 -12.92
CA LEU A 56 -29.21 44.17 -13.88
C LEU A 56 -29.14 42.78 -13.20
N VAL A 57 -28.81 42.74 -11.91
CA VAL A 57 -28.57 41.50 -11.15
C VAL A 57 -29.60 41.27 -10.03
N GLN A 58 -30.66 42.08 -9.96
CA GLN A 58 -31.72 41.95 -8.94
C GLN A 58 -32.45 40.60 -8.98
N TRP A 59 -32.44 39.94 -10.15
CA TRP A 59 -33.12 38.68 -10.41
C TRP A 59 -32.20 37.45 -10.26
N THR A 60 -30.94 37.65 -9.82
CA THR A 60 -29.91 36.60 -9.69
C THR A 60 -29.28 36.59 -8.30
N ASP A 61 -28.47 35.57 -8.01
CA ASP A 61 -27.69 35.48 -6.77
C ASP A 61 -26.57 36.55 -6.71
N CYS A 62 -26.28 37.06 -5.51
CA CYS A 62 -25.16 37.96 -5.21
C CYS A 62 -23.79 37.43 -5.67
N ASN A 63 -23.64 36.12 -5.87
CA ASN A 63 -22.46 35.51 -6.50
C ASN A 63 -22.16 36.08 -7.89
N LEU A 64 -23.18 36.38 -8.69
CA LEU A 64 -23.01 36.99 -10.01
C LEU A 64 -22.50 38.44 -9.89
N ALA A 65 -23.01 39.20 -8.91
CA ALA A 65 -22.52 40.54 -8.62
C ALA A 65 -21.08 40.53 -8.08
N GLY A 66 -20.68 39.49 -7.34
CA GLY A 66 -19.29 39.25 -6.95
C GLY A 66 -18.39 38.94 -8.13
N ALA A 67 -18.84 38.09 -9.06
CA ALA A 67 -18.10 37.74 -10.28
C ALA A 67 -17.90 38.95 -11.22
N LEU A 68 -18.91 39.84 -11.28
CA LEU A 68 -18.85 41.11 -12.02
C LEU A 68 -18.05 42.21 -11.28
N GLY A 69 -17.51 41.93 -10.08
CA GLY A 69 -16.73 42.87 -9.29
C GLY A 69 -17.53 44.02 -8.66
N LEU A 70 -18.87 43.91 -8.63
CA LEU A 70 -19.76 44.90 -8.02
C LEU A 70 -19.80 44.78 -6.49
N LEU A 71 -19.51 43.59 -5.96
CA LEU A 71 -19.40 43.27 -4.54
C LEU A 71 -18.01 42.72 -4.20
N ARG A 72 -17.43 43.21 -3.10
CA ARG A 72 -16.15 42.74 -2.53
C ARG A 72 -16.29 42.62 -1.02
N ILE A 73 -15.45 41.78 -0.41
CA ILE A 73 -15.29 41.67 1.03
C ILE A 73 -13.99 42.36 1.40
N LEU A 74 -14.07 43.36 2.26
CA LEU A 74 -12.93 44.08 2.79
C LEU A 74 -12.51 43.45 4.10
N ILE A 75 -11.21 43.22 4.23
CA ILE A 75 -10.57 42.59 5.38
C ILE A 75 -9.64 43.61 6.02
N TYR A 76 -9.82 43.85 7.32
CA TYR A 76 -9.00 44.77 8.10
C TYR A 76 -8.59 44.12 9.43
N LYS A 77 -7.49 44.62 10.01
CA LYS A 77 -6.94 44.14 11.28
C LYS A 77 -7.47 45.00 12.43
N VAL A 78 -7.82 44.36 13.54
CA VAL A 78 -8.32 44.98 14.78
C VAL A 78 -7.46 44.52 15.95
N TYR A 79 -7.05 45.44 16.81
CA TYR A 79 -6.21 45.15 17.98
C TYR A 79 -7.06 45.12 19.26
N VAL A 80 -6.63 44.33 20.26
CA VAL A 80 -7.37 44.01 21.49
C VAL A 80 -7.58 45.22 22.41
N ASP A 81 -6.87 46.34 22.20
CA ASP A 81 -6.98 47.57 23.00
C ASP A 81 -8.23 48.41 22.70
N GLY A 82 -9.14 47.94 21.84
CA GLY A 82 -10.36 48.66 21.46
C GLY A 82 -10.10 49.95 20.69
N SER A 83 -8.84 50.26 20.36
CA SER A 83 -8.52 51.33 19.45
C SER A 83 -8.86 50.86 18.04
N THR A 84 -10.00 51.30 17.52
CA THR A 84 -10.24 51.35 16.08
C THR A 84 -9.35 52.42 15.44
N THR A 85 -8.03 52.39 15.71
CA THR A 85 -7.09 52.92 14.73
C THR A 85 -7.22 51.99 13.54
N MET A 86 -8.10 52.37 12.60
CA MET A 86 -8.23 51.79 11.28
C MET A 86 -6.81 51.64 10.72
N SER A 87 -6.22 50.45 10.87
CA SER A 87 -4.89 50.20 10.29
C SER A 87 -5.07 50.47 8.81
N THR A 88 -4.26 51.38 8.26
CA THR A 88 -4.40 52.05 6.96
C THR A 88 -4.26 51.13 5.74
N LYS A 89 -4.46 49.81 5.92
CA LYS A 89 -4.19 48.74 4.97
C LYS A 89 -5.37 47.77 4.91
N GLU A 90 -6.45 48.19 4.24
CA GLU A 90 -7.57 47.30 3.91
C GLU A 90 -7.19 46.34 2.78
N ARG A 91 -7.65 45.09 2.84
CA ARG A 91 -7.44 44.11 1.77
C ARG A 91 -8.74 43.64 1.15
N LYS A 92 -8.73 43.41 -0.16
CA LYS A 92 -9.91 43.04 -0.96
C LYS A 92 -9.94 41.54 -1.23
N ALA A 93 -10.97 40.85 -0.77
CA ALA A 93 -11.34 39.50 -1.17
C ALA A 93 -12.60 39.51 -2.04
N SER A 94 -12.69 38.57 -2.98
CA SER A 94 -13.92 38.24 -3.68
C SER A 94 -14.80 37.30 -2.84
N ILE A 95 -16.10 37.23 -3.17
CA ILE A 95 -17.03 36.28 -2.54
C ILE A 95 -16.55 34.83 -2.73
N ARG A 96 -15.92 34.53 -3.87
CA ARG A 96 -15.31 33.22 -4.15
C ARG A 96 -14.16 32.91 -3.21
N GLU A 97 -13.24 33.86 -2.98
CA GLU A 97 -12.11 33.68 -2.05
C GLU A 97 -12.58 33.54 -0.60
N PHE A 98 -13.65 34.25 -0.22
CA PHE A 98 -14.26 34.12 1.10
C PHE A 98 -14.82 32.72 1.36
N TYR A 99 -15.68 32.21 0.47
CA TYR A 99 -16.27 30.88 0.66
C TYR A 99 -15.32 29.72 0.35
N ALA A 100 -14.30 29.92 -0.49
CA ALA A 100 -13.36 28.86 -0.85
C ALA A 100 -12.17 28.74 0.10
N VAL A 101 -11.78 29.82 0.78
CA VAL A 101 -10.54 29.86 1.58
C VAL A 101 -10.78 30.37 2.99
N ILE A 102 -11.33 31.58 3.13
CA ILE A 102 -11.34 32.28 4.43
C ILE A 102 -12.34 31.66 5.41
N TYR A 103 -13.60 31.48 5.00
CA TYR A 103 -14.65 30.95 5.86
C TYR A 103 -14.43 29.49 6.27
N PRO A 104 -14.03 28.56 5.37
CA PRO A 104 -13.68 27.20 5.74
C PRO A 104 -12.48 27.13 6.70
N SER A 105 -11.46 27.99 6.52
CA SER A 105 -10.29 28.02 7.41
C SER A 105 -10.66 28.42 8.85
N LEU A 106 -11.60 29.36 9.00
CA LEU A 106 -12.09 29.79 10.32
C LEU A 106 -12.95 28.72 10.99
N LEU A 107 -13.81 28.03 10.23
CA LEU A 107 -14.59 26.90 10.75
C LEU A 107 -13.69 25.74 11.19
N GLN A 108 -12.57 25.52 10.49
CA GLN A 108 -11.60 24.49 10.82
C GLN A 108 -10.86 24.80 12.14
N LEU A 109 -10.57 26.08 12.42
CA LEU A 109 -9.97 26.50 13.68
C LEU A 109 -10.92 26.30 14.86
N GLN A 110 -12.24 26.48 14.67
CA GLN A 110 -13.27 26.22 15.69
C GLN A 110 -13.43 24.71 16.00
N GLY A 111 -13.35 23.85 14.99
CA GLY A 111 -13.56 22.40 15.14
C GLY A 111 -12.43 21.64 15.85
N GLY A 112 -11.31 22.30 16.17
CA GLY A 112 -10.15 21.69 16.83
C GLY A 112 -10.04 21.92 18.34
N VAL A 113 -10.95 22.69 18.96
CA VAL A 113 -10.80 23.18 20.34
C VAL A 113 -12.08 22.95 21.15
N THR A 114 -12.49 21.70 21.34
CA THR A 114 -13.28 21.37 22.54
C THR A 114 -12.45 20.50 23.47
N ASP A 115 -12.28 20.95 24.72
CA ASP A 115 -11.61 20.22 25.80
C ASP A 115 -12.24 18.81 26.02
N SER A 116 -13.50 18.64 25.58
CA SER A 116 -14.19 17.35 25.51
C SER A 116 -13.69 16.40 24.41
N GLU A 117 -13.35 16.89 23.22
CA GLU A 117 -12.79 16.07 22.14
C GLU A 117 -11.35 15.64 22.45
N ASP A 118 -10.53 16.55 23.01
CA ASP A 118 -9.15 16.26 23.41
C ASP A 118 -9.10 15.25 24.57
N LYS A 119 -9.96 15.41 25.58
CA LYS A 119 -10.11 14.40 26.65
C LYS A 119 -10.64 13.07 26.12
N ARG A 120 -11.55 13.08 25.15
CA ARG A 120 -12.07 11.87 24.50
C ARG A 120 -11.01 11.17 23.65
N GLN A 121 -10.19 11.90 22.89
CA GLN A 121 -9.10 11.34 22.10
C GLN A 121 -7.95 10.86 22.99
N LYS A 122 -7.60 11.59 24.06
CA LYS A 122 -6.63 11.13 25.08
C LYS A 122 -7.14 9.89 25.82
N ALA A 123 -8.44 9.82 26.14
CA ALA A 123 -9.04 8.64 26.75
C ALA A 123 -9.06 7.44 25.79
N VAL A 124 -9.41 7.64 24.52
CA VAL A 124 -9.35 6.59 23.48
C VAL A 124 -7.90 6.15 23.21
N CYS A 125 -6.93 7.05 23.28
CA CYS A 125 -5.50 6.77 23.18
C CYS A 125 -5.00 5.93 24.37
N LEU A 126 -5.35 6.34 25.60
CA LEU A 126 -5.03 5.60 26.83
C LEU A 126 -5.71 4.23 26.87
N GLU A 127 -6.96 4.11 26.40
CA GLU A 127 -7.67 2.83 26.33
C GLU A 127 -7.08 1.90 25.25
N ARG A 128 -6.62 2.44 24.12
CA ARG A 128 -5.88 1.67 23.09
C ARG A 128 -4.48 1.24 23.55
N TYR A 129 -3.77 2.07 24.31
CA TYR A 129 -2.48 1.68 24.90
C TYR A 129 -2.66 0.62 25.99
N ARG A 130 -3.73 0.70 26.77
CA ARG A 130 -4.05 -0.28 27.82
C ARG A 130 -4.55 -1.61 27.25
N LYS A 131 -5.24 -1.60 26.12
CA LYS A 131 -5.58 -2.82 25.35
C LYS A 131 -4.37 -3.50 24.70
N ARG A 132 -3.23 -2.82 24.60
CA ARG A 132 -2.01 -3.37 24.00
C ARG A 132 -1.37 -4.51 24.81
N ASP A 133 -1.68 -4.62 26.10
CA ASP A 133 -1.24 -5.75 26.93
C ASP A 133 -2.23 -6.94 26.90
N ASP A 134 -3.48 -6.72 26.48
CA ASP A 134 -4.56 -7.74 26.55
C ASP A 134 -5.11 -8.19 25.16
N GLU A 135 -4.75 -7.54 24.05
CA GLU A 135 -5.29 -7.82 22.70
C GLU A 135 -4.38 -8.66 21.78
N GLU A 136 -3.49 -9.51 22.33
CA GLU A 136 -2.81 -10.58 21.55
C GLU A 136 -3.80 -11.64 21.00
N SER A 137 -5.11 -11.54 21.31
CA SER A 137 -6.11 -12.57 21.03
C SER A 137 -7.15 -12.22 19.93
N ARG A 138 -7.16 -11.02 19.34
CA ARG A 138 -8.25 -10.63 18.40
C ARG A 138 -7.76 -9.93 17.14
N GLN A 139 -7.21 -10.69 16.19
CA GLN A 139 -6.90 -10.24 14.84
C GLN A 139 -7.76 -10.94 13.80
N CYS A 140 -8.76 -10.25 13.25
CA CYS A 140 -9.45 -10.69 12.04
C CYS A 140 -10.24 -9.55 11.34
N SER A 141 -9.50 -8.61 10.72
CA SER A 141 -10.01 -7.78 9.61
C SER A 141 -8.91 -7.06 8.80
N ASP A 142 -7.65 -7.05 9.25
CA ASP A 142 -6.70 -5.99 8.84
C ASP A 142 -5.69 -6.37 7.74
N ILE A 143 -5.85 -7.49 7.03
CA ILE A 143 -4.84 -7.93 6.03
C ILE A 143 -4.79 -7.03 4.78
N ASP A 144 -5.94 -6.48 4.34
CA ASP A 144 -5.94 -5.49 3.25
C ASP A 144 -5.35 -4.13 3.71
N ILE A 145 -5.41 -3.82 5.01
CA ILE A 145 -4.88 -2.58 5.63
C ILE A 145 -3.36 -2.71 5.85
N GLU A 146 -2.86 -3.85 6.32
CA GLU A 146 -1.43 -4.07 6.58
C GLU A 146 -0.57 -4.13 5.29
N ARG A 147 -1.15 -4.55 4.15
CA ARG A 147 -0.48 -4.43 2.83
C ARG A 147 -0.29 -2.96 2.41
N GLU A 148 -1.15 -2.07 2.89
CA GLU A 148 -1.04 -0.62 2.74
C GLU A 148 -0.04 0.01 3.73
N GLU A 149 0.60 -0.77 4.61
CA GLU A 149 1.59 -0.29 5.61
C GLU A 149 3.07 -0.58 5.23
N GLU A 150 3.36 -1.50 4.29
CA GLU A 150 4.74 -1.79 3.85
C GLU A 150 5.18 -1.18 2.50
N CYS A 151 6.44 -0.75 2.41
CA CYS A 151 7.02 -0.26 1.16
C CYS A 151 7.11 -1.38 0.11
N GLY A 152 6.55 -1.16 -1.09
CA GLY A 152 6.58 -2.16 -2.17
C GLY A 152 7.95 -2.48 -2.78
N ILE A 153 9.05 -1.89 -2.28
CA ILE A 153 10.42 -2.14 -2.75
C ILE A 153 11.25 -2.83 -1.66
N CYS A 154 11.36 -2.24 -0.48
CA CYS A 154 12.14 -2.84 0.62
C CYS A 154 11.34 -3.75 1.54
N MET A 155 10.01 -3.74 1.46
CA MET A 155 9.09 -4.52 2.33
C MET A 155 9.27 -4.22 3.82
N GLU A 156 9.65 -2.97 4.13
CA GLU A 156 9.72 -2.47 5.49
C GLU A 156 8.53 -1.54 5.78
N THR A 157 8.03 -1.58 7.02
CA THR A 157 7.03 -0.66 7.56
C THR A 157 7.69 0.68 7.89
N ASN A 158 7.78 1.55 6.89
CA ASN A 158 8.33 2.90 7.01
C ASN A 158 7.24 3.92 6.62
N SER A 159 7.36 5.16 7.09
CA SER A 159 6.55 6.28 6.57
C SER A 159 6.65 6.32 5.06
N LYS A 160 5.50 6.24 4.41
CA LYS A 160 5.44 6.15 2.96
C LYS A 160 5.17 7.50 2.34
N ILE A 161 5.57 7.62 1.08
CA ILE A 161 5.23 8.73 0.24
C ILE A 161 4.37 8.26 -0.92
N VAL A 162 3.42 9.10 -1.32
CA VAL A 162 2.53 8.88 -2.46
C VAL A 162 3.06 9.68 -3.64
N LEU A 163 3.26 9.00 -4.77
CA LEU A 163 3.71 9.65 -6.00
C LEU A 163 2.54 10.41 -6.66
N PRO A 164 2.65 11.73 -6.91
CA PRO A 164 1.50 12.57 -7.28
C PRO A 164 0.91 12.27 -8.67
N ASN A 165 1.68 11.64 -9.56
CA ASN A 165 1.24 11.37 -10.94
C ASN A 165 0.51 10.02 -11.08
N CYS A 166 0.74 9.07 -10.18
CA CYS A 166 0.26 7.69 -10.32
C CYS A 166 -0.31 7.08 -9.02
N ASN A 167 -0.25 7.82 -7.91
CA ASN A 167 -0.70 7.43 -6.58
C ASN A 167 -0.03 6.15 -6.03
N HIS A 168 1.04 5.65 -6.63
CA HIS A 168 1.81 4.55 -6.06
C HIS A 168 2.56 5.00 -4.81
N VAL A 169 2.69 4.06 -3.87
CA VAL A 169 3.17 4.33 -2.52
C VAL A 169 4.45 3.53 -2.25
N LEU A 170 5.49 4.20 -1.75
CA LEU A 170 6.79 3.61 -1.35
C LEU A 170 7.43 4.42 -0.22
N CYS A 171 8.41 3.88 0.50
CA CYS A 171 9.10 4.64 1.54
C CYS A 171 10.03 5.73 0.95
N LEU A 172 10.26 6.79 1.73
CA LEU A 172 11.09 7.92 1.32
C LEU A 172 12.52 7.51 0.94
N LYS A 173 13.10 6.52 1.64
CA LYS A 173 14.43 5.97 1.34
C LYS A 173 14.46 5.35 -0.05
N CYS A 174 13.55 4.42 -0.34
CA CYS A 174 13.47 3.79 -1.65
C CYS A 174 13.20 4.79 -2.78
N TYR A 175 12.38 5.81 -2.53
CA TYR A 175 12.16 6.89 -3.50
C TYR A 175 13.44 7.67 -3.79
N ARG A 176 14.18 8.12 -2.77
CA ARG A 176 15.41 8.90 -2.96
C ARG A 176 16.47 8.11 -3.72
N ASP A 177 16.67 6.85 -3.34
CA ASP A 177 17.60 5.97 -4.03
C ASP A 177 17.20 5.78 -5.50
N TRP A 178 15.91 5.50 -5.75
CA TRP A 178 15.38 5.32 -7.10
C TRP A 178 15.53 6.57 -7.96
N TYR A 179 15.19 7.73 -7.40
CA TYR A 179 15.34 9.01 -8.08
C TYR A 179 16.82 9.31 -8.41
N SER A 180 17.73 9.05 -7.47
CA SER A 180 19.19 9.19 -7.65
C SER A 180 19.75 8.30 -8.76
N LEU A 181 19.29 7.05 -8.84
CA LEU A 181 19.67 6.11 -9.91
C LEU A 181 19.11 6.57 -11.26
N SER A 182 17.84 7.00 -11.29
CA SER A 182 17.15 7.44 -12.51
C SER A 182 17.74 8.70 -13.14
N LEU A 183 18.41 9.55 -12.34
CA LEU A 183 19.17 10.71 -12.81
C LEU A 183 20.38 10.30 -13.66
N HIS A 184 20.98 9.14 -13.38
CA HIS A 184 22.11 8.61 -14.16
C HIS A 184 21.63 7.82 -15.39
N SER A 185 20.42 7.23 -15.37
CA SER A 185 19.85 6.41 -16.44
C SER A 185 18.73 7.06 -17.28
N ARG A 186 18.56 8.40 -17.19
CA ARG A 186 17.61 9.23 -17.97
C ARG A 186 16.11 8.92 -17.81
N SER A 187 15.70 8.03 -16.89
CA SER A 187 14.30 7.57 -16.76
C SER A 187 13.68 7.89 -15.39
N GLN A 188 13.42 9.18 -15.13
CA GLN A 188 12.62 9.62 -13.97
C GLN A 188 11.18 9.11 -14.09
N SER A 189 10.94 7.90 -13.59
CA SER A 189 9.68 7.16 -13.77
C SER A 189 9.27 6.44 -12.48
N CYS A 190 7.99 6.17 -12.27
CA CYS A 190 7.51 5.39 -11.13
C CYS A 190 8.06 3.95 -11.21
N PRO A 191 8.63 3.38 -10.12
CA PRO A 191 9.16 2.01 -10.15
C PRO A 191 8.07 0.95 -10.38
N PHE A 192 6.81 1.28 -10.10
CA PHE A 192 5.69 0.34 -10.22
C PHE A 192 4.98 0.43 -11.57
N CYS A 193 4.63 1.64 -12.05
CA CYS A 193 3.89 1.80 -13.31
C CYS A 193 4.69 2.45 -14.45
N ARG A 194 5.91 2.92 -14.19
CA ARG A 194 6.77 3.63 -15.16
C ARG A 194 6.21 4.96 -15.66
N ASP A 195 5.19 5.52 -15.01
CA ASP A 195 4.72 6.89 -15.27
C ASP A 195 5.81 7.93 -14.98
N ASN A 196 5.83 8.99 -15.78
CA ASN A 196 6.87 10.01 -15.76
C ASN A 196 6.84 10.86 -14.47
N LEU A 197 8.01 11.03 -13.83
CA LEU A 197 8.22 11.81 -12.59
C LEU A 197 9.01 13.13 -12.82
N LYS A 198 9.26 13.56 -14.07
CA LYS A 198 10.09 14.73 -14.44
C LYS A 198 9.66 16.09 -13.87
N ARG A 199 8.48 16.17 -13.25
CA ARG A 199 7.92 17.41 -12.69
C ARG A 199 7.62 17.32 -11.19
N VAL A 200 8.13 16.30 -10.50
CA VAL A 200 7.87 16.09 -9.07
C VAL A 200 9.05 16.65 -8.28
N ASN A 201 8.83 17.75 -7.55
CA ASN A 201 9.76 18.30 -6.57
C ASN A 201 9.59 17.64 -5.20
N SER A 202 10.53 17.84 -4.27
CA SER A 202 10.43 17.34 -2.89
C SER A 202 9.17 17.81 -2.17
N GLY A 203 8.65 19.00 -2.50
CA GLY A 203 7.40 19.56 -1.97
C GLY A 203 6.12 18.96 -2.58
N ASP A 204 6.23 18.20 -3.68
CA ASP A 204 5.08 17.54 -4.34
C ASP A 204 4.85 16.11 -3.82
N LEU A 205 5.71 15.64 -2.91
CA LEU A 205 5.64 14.31 -2.31
C LEU A 205 4.77 14.36 -1.06
N TRP A 206 3.65 13.65 -1.13
CA TRP A 206 2.73 13.52 0.01
C TRP A 206 3.20 12.39 0.91
N VAL A 207 3.29 12.62 2.21
CA VAL A 207 3.51 11.56 3.19
C VAL A 207 2.17 10.91 3.51
N TYR A 208 2.09 9.59 3.33
CA TYR A 208 0.93 8.81 3.73
C TYR A 208 0.93 8.70 5.26
N THR A 209 -0.06 9.29 5.91
CA THR A 209 -0.22 9.23 7.37
C THR A 209 -1.09 8.07 7.80
N ASP A 210 -0.60 7.29 8.74
CA ASP A 210 -1.33 6.18 9.34
C ASP A 210 -2.25 6.73 10.45
N SER A 211 -3.33 5.99 10.73
CA SER A 211 -4.20 6.13 11.91
C SER A 211 -3.47 6.12 13.26
N ARG A 212 -2.18 5.74 13.27
CA ARG A 212 -1.26 5.69 14.41
C ARG A 212 -0.41 6.95 14.59
N ASP A 213 -0.42 7.87 13.62
CA ASP A 213 0.34 9.12 13.70
C ASP A 213 -0.36 10.09 14.67
N ILE A 214 0.32 10.43 15.77
CA ILE A 214 -0.19 11.38 16.77
C ILE A 214 -0.08 12.79 16.18
N ILE A 215 -1.23 13.32 15.78
CA ILE A 215 -1.32 14.71 15.32
C ILE A 215 -1.39 15.60 16.56
N ASP A 216 -0.33 16.37 16.81
CA ASP A 216 -0.39 17.46 17.78
C ASP A 216 -1.34 18.54 17.25
N MET A 217 -2.56 18.54 17.81
CA MET A 217 -3.62 19.46 17.43
C MET A 217 -3.26 20.91 17.72
N GLU A 218 -2.38 21.17 18.69
CA GLU A 218 -1.86 22.51 19.00
C GLU A 218 -0.98 23.00 17.85
N THR A 219 -0.01 22.19 17.42
CA THR A 219 0.83 22.49 16.26
C THR A 219 0.02 22.63 14.96
N VAL A 220 -0.99 21.79 14.74
CA VAL A 220 -1.88 21.89 13.56
C VAL A 220 -2.69 23.18 13.60
N MET A 221 -3.22 23.57 14.76
CA MET A 221 -3.95 24.83 14.93
C MET A 221 -3.05 26.04 14.66
N THR A 222 -1.85 26.08 15.26
CA THR A 222 -0.85 27.13 15.01
C THR A 222 -0.47 27.23 13.53
N GLU A 223 -0.26 26.11 12.86
CA GLU A 223 0.10 26.11 11.44
C GLU A 223 -1.08 26.54 10.55
N ASN A 224 -2.31 26.08 10.82
CA ASN A 224 -3.50 26.52 10.10
C ASN A 224 -3.74 28.03 10.29
N LEU A 225 -3.51 28.54 11.50
CA LEU A 225 -3.55 29.95 11.82
C LEU A 225 -2.52 30.74 11.00
N ARG A 226 -1.26 30.29 10.97
CA ARG A 226 -0.19 30.91 10.16
C ARG A 226 -0.52 30.94 8.67
N ARG A 227 -1.07 29.85 8.14
CA ARG A 227 -1.50 29.76 6.74
C ARG A 227 -2.61 30.74 6.40
N LEU A 228 -3.62 30.86 7.27
CA LEU A 228 -4.72 31.81 7.12
C LEU A 228 -4.21 33.25 7.06
N PHE A 229 -3.37 33.66 8.01
CA PHE A 229 -2.81 35.01 8.03
C PHE A 229 -1.89 35.29 6.85
N THR A 230 -1.11 34.31 6.40
CA THR A 230 -0.24 34.43 5.22
C THR A 230 -1.07 34.60 3.94
N TYR A 231 -2.18 33.88 3.81
CA TYR A 231 -3.11 34.06 2.69
C TYR A 231 -3.74 35.46 2.70
N ILE A 232 -4.20 35.93 3.85
CA ILE A 232 -4.79 37.26 4.00
C ILE A 232 -3.78 38.35 3.64
N ASP A 233 -2.51 38.22 4.08
CA ASP A 233 -1.47 39.19 3.77
C ASP A 233 -1.13 39.27 2.26
N LYS A 234 -1.39 38.21 1.48
CA LYS A 234 -1.25 38.16 0.02
C LYS A 234 -2.42 38.80 -0.76
N LEU A 235 -3.55 39.13 -0.11
CA LEU A 235 -4.69 39.75 -0.79
C LEU A 235 -4.38 41.20 -1.23
N PRO A 236 -5.00 41.69 -2.34
CA PRO A 236 -4.78 43.05 -2.85
C PRO A 236 -5.02 44.13 -1.79
N LEU A 237 -4.03 44.99 -1.57
CA LEU A 237 -4.11 46.13 -0.65
C LEU A 237 -4.86 47.31 -1.29
N ILE A 238 -5.62 48.07 -0.50
CA ILE A 238 -6.11 49.41 -0.87
C ILE A 238 -5.11 50.44 -0.34
N THR A 239 -4.34 51.07 -1.22
CA THR A 239 -3.41 52.17 -0.89
C THR A 239 -4.11 53.53 -1.03
N PRO A 240 -3.99 54.44 -0.04
CA PRO A 240 -4.00 55.88 -0.29
C PRO A 240 -2.62 56.32 -0.80
N ASP A 241 -2.58 57.16 -1.83
CA ASP A 241 -1.36 57.72 -2.41
C ASP A 241 -0.66 58.70 -1.44
N ASN A 242 0.60 58.46 -1.09
CA ASN A 242 1.68 59.45 -1.24
C ASN A 242 3.08 58.81 -1.02
N PRO A 243 4.14 59.31 -1.69
CA PRO A 243 5.51 58.78 -1.65
C PRO A 243 6.42 59.52 -0.64
N PHE A 244 7.65 59.01 -0.48
CA PHE A 244 8.74 59.41 0.44
C PHE A 244 8.63 58.77 1.85
N ASP A 245 9.67 58.18 2.47
CA ASP A 245 11.13 58.36 2.35
C ASP A 245 11.85 57.10 2.92
N SER A 246 12.97 56.62 2.33
CA SER A 246 14.37 56.79 2.80
C SER A 246 14.86 55.68 3.78
N TYR A 247 15.73 54.75 3.30
CA TYR A 247 17.17 54.56 3.65
C TYR A 247 17.37 53.95 5.08
N ASP A 248 18.27 53.00 5.39
CA ASP A 248 19.52 52.58 4.77
C ASP A 248 20.06 51.26 5.40
N SER A 249 20.97 50.64 4.63
CA SER A 249 22.22 49.93 4.95
C SER A 249 22.30 48.63 5.77
N HIS A 250 22.75 47.63 5.03
CA HIS A 250 23.57 46.48 5.41
C HIS A 250 24.88 46.85 6.13
N LEU A 251 25.41 45.97 7.00
CA LEU A 251 26.66 45.19 6.76
C LEU A 251 27.19 44.43 8.01
N ARG A 252 27.48 43.14 7.77
CA ARG A 252 28.63 42.29 8.18
C ARG A 252 29.00 42.03 9.66
N GLU A 253 28.82 40.76 10.03
CA GLU A 253 29.85 39.70 10.10
C GLU A 253 31.14 39.91 10.92
N SER A 254 31.33 39.04 11.93
CA SER A 254 32.56 38.32 12.38
C SER A 254 32.32 37.89 13.86
N GLU A 255 32.74 36.74 14.41
CA GLU A 255 34.04 36.07 14.42
C GLU A 255 33.94 34.62 14.99
N ARG A 256 34.81 33.73 14.45
CA ARG A 256 35.63 32.68 15.12
C ARG A 256 35.03 31.35 15.63
N GLU A 257 35.26 30.31 14.81
CA GLU A 257 35.90 28.99 15.07
C GLU A 257 36.78 28.88 16.34
N ARG A 258 37.10 27.76 17.01
CA ARG A 258 36.93 26.26 17.02
C ARG A 258 37.49 25.87 18.42
N GLU A 259 37.14 24.80 19.13
CA GLU A 259 37.57 23.39 18.95
C GLU A 259 37.49 22.73 20.35
N ARG A 260 36.94 21.51 20.49
CA ARG A 260 37.35 20.47 21.47
C ARG A 260 36.38 19.29 21.45
N GLU A 261 36.60 18.31 20.57
CA GLU A 261 36.03 16.97 20.78
C GLU A 261 36.81 15.88 20.03
N ARG A 262 37.81 15.26 20.68
CA ARG A 262 38.27 13.90 20.36
C ARG A 262 38.96 13.24 21.57
N ARG A 263 38.26 12.31 22.23
CA ARG A 263 38.83 11.03 22.72
C ARG A 263 37.75 10.19 23.38
N ARG A 264 37.40 9.07 22.75
CA ARG A 264 37.40 7.70 23.31
C ARG A 264 36.54 6.77 22.45
N ARG A 265 37.19 5.85 21.73
CA ARG A 265 36.75 4.47 21.54
C ARG A 265 37.80 3.70 20.73
N ARG A 266 38.46 2.77 21.40
CA ARG A 266 39.03 1.55 20.81
C ARG A 266 38.83 0.47 21.86
N GLU A 267 38.12 -0.57 21.48
CA GLU A 267 38.54 -1.96 21.72
C GLU A 267 37.63 -2.89 20.89
N MET A 268 38.30 -3.79 20.17
CA MET A 268 37.74 -4.94 19.45
C MET A 268 37.78 -6.16 20.38
N GLY A 269 36.84 -7.07 20.20
CA GLY A 269 36.91 -8.44 20.72
C GLY A 269 36.10 -9.40 19.84
N ARG A 270 36.79 -10.38 19.26
CA ARG A 270 36.33 -11.47 18.37
C ARG A 270 35.62 -12.60 19.12
N GLY A 271 34.79 -13.35 18.37
CA GLY A 271 34.89 -14.82 18.32
C GLY A 271 33.76 -15.63 18.97
N GLY A 272 33.21 -16.57 18.21
CA GLY A 272 32.33 -17.63 18.71
C GLY A 272 31.56 -18.35 17.60
N GLU A 273 32.24 -19.21 16.84
CA GLU A 273 31.63 -20.28 16.06
C GLU A 273 31.19 -21.41 17.01
N ARG A 274 30.06 -22.05 16.72
CA ARG A 274 29.65 -23.32 17.34
C ARG A 274 29.38 -24.33 16.24
N GLU A 275 30.13 -25.41 16.29
CA GLU A 275 29.90 -26.67 15.58
C GLU A 275 28.60 -27.32 16.08
N ALA A 276 27.78 -27.81 15.15
CA ALA A 276 26.73 -28.77 15.43
C ALA A 276 27.16 -30.12 14.84
N ALA A 277 27.17 -31.15 15.69
CA ALA A 277 27.53 -32.52 15.33
C ALA A 277 26.37 -33.21 14.61
N GLU A 278 26.71 -33.96 13.57
CA GLU A 278 25.84 -34.85 12.80
C GLU A 278 25.35 -36.02 13.68
N GLU A 279 24.04 -36.22 13.73
CA GLU A 279 23.42 -37.47 14.16
C GLU A 279 22.79 -38.12 12.92
N GLU A 280 23.41 -39.18 12.40
CA GLU A 280 22.96 -39.91 11.22
C GLU A 280 21.63 -40.65 11.47
N GLY A 281 20.62 -40.35 10.64
CA GLY A 281 19.76 -41.40 10.07
C GLY A 281 18.43 -41.73 10.74
N ALA A 282 17.77 -40.79 11.42
CA ALA A 282 16.36 -40.92 11.85
C ALA A 282 15.51 -39.75 11.33
N MET A 283 14.22 -39.97 11.03
CA MET A 283 13.33 -38.84 10.74
C MET A 283 13.20 -37.94 11.96
N ALA A 284 13.22 -36.64 11.72
CA ALA A 284 12.97 -35.64 12.75
C ALA A 284 11.62 -35.90 13.43
N THR A 285 11.61 -35.82 14.76
CA THR A 285 10.41 -35.97 15.60
C THR A 285 9.79 -34.63 16.00
N ASP A 286 10.43 -33.52 15.62
CA ASP A 286 9.94 -32.15 15.79
C ASP A 286 10.46 -31.28 14.64
N PHE A 287 9.93 -30.06 14.50
CA PHE A 287 10.35 -29.10 13.47
C PHE A 287 11.77 -28.54 13.73
N PHE A 288 12.41 -28.05 12.67
CA PHE A 288 13.69 -27.35 12.79
C PHE A 288 13.45 -25.93 13.34
N TRP A 289 13.96 -25.63 14.53
CA TRP A 289 13.75 -24.33 15.17
C TRP A 289 14.87 -23.33 14.82
N SER A 290 14.51 -22.23 14.18
CA SER A 290 15.41 -21.09 13.92
C SER A 290 15.15 -19.95 14.90
N TYR A 291 16.24 -19.34 15.40
CA TYR A 291 16.20 -18.21 16.33
C TYR A 291 16.64 -16.88 15.68
N THR A 292 16.97 -16.92 14.39
CA THR A 292 17.34 -15.75 13.56
C THR A 292 16.14 -15.32 12.70
N ASP A 293 16.10 -14.04 12.31
CA ASP A 293 15.09 -13.54 11.38
C ASP A 293 15.17 -14.28 10.03
N GLU A 294 14.06 -14.31 9.27
CA GLU A 294 14.02 -14.94 7.95
C GLU A 294 15.14 -14.41 7.02
N PRO A 295 15.83 -15.29 6.27
CA PRO A 295 17.01 -14.94 5.52
C PRO A 295 16.71 -13.93 4.41
N HIS A 296 15.49 -13.94 3.87
CA HIS A 296 15.09 -13.13 2.73
C HIS A 296 15.09 -11.62 3.02
N ALA A 297 14.55 -11.18 4.16
CA ALA A 297 14.60 -9.77 4.56
C ALA A 297 16.03 -9.23 4.66
N SER A 298 16.92 -9.99 5.29
CA SER A 298 18.32 -9.60 5.44
C SER A 298 19.05 -9.54 4.09
N ARG A 299 18.85 -10.56 3.25
CA ARG A 299 19.45 -10.69 1.91
C ARG A 299 18.93 -9.61 0.97
N ARG A 300 17.61 -9.36 0.94
CA ARG A 300 16.98 -8.26 0.20
C ARG A 300 17.62 -6.91 0.53
N ARG A 301 17.83 -6.59 1.81
CA ARG A 301 18.48 -5.31 2.21
C ARG A 301 19.92 -5.21 1.70
N GLN A 302 20.70 -6.29 1.81
CA GLN A 302 22.08 -6.33 1.35
C GLN A 302 22.16 -6.16 -0.17
N ILE A 303 21.37 -6.94 -0.91
CA ILE A 303 21.29 -6.87 -2.37
C ILE A 303 20.85 -5.47 -2.83
N LEU A 304 19.81 -4.88 -2.22
CA LEU A 304 19.36 -3.52 -2.60
C LEU A 304 20.41 -2.44 -2.33
N SER A 305 21.31 -2.66 -1.37
CA SER A 305 22.39 -1.73 -1.05
C SER A 305 23.56 -1.82 -2.02
N GLN A 306 23.91 -3.04 -2.46
CA GLN A 306 25.05 -3.28 -3.36
C GLN A 306 24.67 -3.20 -4.84
N TYR A 307 23.46 -3.64 -5.19
CA TYR A 307 22.95 -3.74 -6.55
C TYR A 307 21.65 -2.95 -6.73
N PRO A 308 21.70 -1.61 -6.62
CA PRO A 308 20.52 -0.77 -6.73
C PRO A 308 19.77 -0.89 -8.08
N GLN A 309 20.44 -1.34 -9.14
CA GLN A 309 19.84 -1.60 -10.46
C GLN A 309 18.76 -2.69 -10.45
N ILE A 310 18.70 -3.57 -9.44
CA ILE A 310 17.62 -4.56 -9.30
C ILE A 310 16.25 -3.88 -9.19
N LYS A 311 16.20 -2.65 -8.68
CA LYS A 311 14.96 -1.85 -8.64
C LYS A 311 14.36 -1.66 -10.04
N GLU A 312 15.17 -1.73 -11.10
CA GLU A 312 14.70 -1.61 -12.50
C GLU A 312 13.90 -2.82 -12.98
N LEU A 313 13.94 -3.94 -12.25
CA LEU A 313 13.18 -5.14 -12.59
C LEU A 313 11.73 -5.08 -12.09
N PHE A 314 11.43 -4.24 -11.09
CA PHE A 314 10.10 -4.10 -10.50
C PHE A 314 9.04 -3.61 -11.50
N GLY A 315 7.79 -3.96 -11.22
CA GLY A 315 6.61 -3.57 -11.98
C GLY A 315 5.94 -4.74 -12.71
N PRO A 316 4.75 -4.53 -13.29
CA PRO A 316 3.94 -5.60 -13.84
C PRO A 316 4.55 -6.24 -15.10
N ASP A 317 4.19 -7.51 -15.35
CA ASP A 317 4.37 -8.19 -16.63
C ASP A 317 3.22 -7.80 -17.59
N PRO A 318 3.50 -7.04 -18.67
CA PRO A 318 2.46 -6.63 -19.62
C PRO A 318 1.80 -7.81 -20.36
N TRP A 319 2.44 -8.99 -20.38
CA TRP A 319 1.90 -10.17 -21.05
C TRP A 319 1.06 -11.06 -20.15
N ALA A 320 1.01 -10.78 -18.84
CA ALA A 320 0.33 -11.66 -17.88
C ALA A 320 -1.16 -11.86 -18.22
N PHE A 321 -1.88 -10.78 -18.50
CA PHE A 321 -3.29 -10.83 -18.88
C PHE A 321 -3.54 -11.73 -20.10
N LEU A 322 -2.72 -11.61 -21.15
CA LEU A 322 -2.87 -12.40 -22.36
C LEU A 322 -2.59 -13.89 -22.10
N LYS A 323 -1.48 -14.21 -21.42
CA LYS A 323 -1.10 -15.58 -21.07
C LYS A 323 -2.22 -16.27 -20.28
N ILE A 324 -2.73 -15.61 -19.24
CA ILE A 324 -3.82 -16.13 -18.39
C ILE A 324 -5.07 -16.37 -19.22
N THR A 325 -5.45 -15.40 -20.06
CA THR A 325 -6.64 -15.51 -20.91
C THR A 325 -6.55 -16.70 -21.86
N VAL A 326 -5.40 -16.91 -22.49
CA VAL A 326 -5.20 -18.07 -23.38
C VAL A 326 -5.34 -19.37 -22.61
N VAL A 327 -4.72 -19.50 -21.43
CA VAL A 327 -4.77 -20.74 -20.64
C VAL A 327 -6.17 -21.02 -20.10
N VAL A 328 -6.90 -20.01 -19.62
CA VAL A 328 -8.30 -20.16 -19.18
C VAL A 328 -9.19 -20.62 -20.33
N LEU A 329 -9.10 -19.98 -21.49
CA LEU A 329 -9.89 -20.35 -22.66
C LEU A 329 -9.54 -21.76 -23.15
N LEU A 330 -8.26 -22.14 -23.12
CA LEU A 330 -7.81 -23.47 -23.51
C LEU A 330 -8.37 -24.55 -22.56
N GLN A 331 -8.34 -24.29 -21.26
CA GLN A 331 -8.81 -25.25 -20.25
C GLN A 331 -10.33 -25.41 -20.29
N LEU A 332 -11.09 -24.30 -20.37
CA LEU A 332 -12.55 -24.34 -20.52
C LEU A 332 -12.98 -24.91 -21.88
N GLY A 333 -12.29 -24.56 -22.97
CA GLY A 333 -12.53 -25.11 -24.30
C GLY A 333 -12.31 -26.62 -24.36
N THR A 334 -11.28 -27.12 -23.67
CA THR A 334 -11.02 -28.56 -23.53
C THR A 334 -12.12 -29.26 -22.75
N ALA A 335 -12.60 -28.65 -21.65
CA ALA A 335 -13.73 -29.18 -20.89
C ALA A 335 -14.97 -29.34 -21.78
N THR A 336 -15.33 -28.32 -22.55
CA THR A 336 -16.46 -28.35 -23.49
C THR A 336 -16.29 -29.41 -24.58
N ALA A 337 -15.08 -29.57 -25.12
CA ALA A 337 -14.77 -30.59 -26.13
C ALA A 337 -14.90 -32.03 -25.58
N LEU A 338 -14.79 -32.23 -24.26
CA LEU A 338 -14.87 -33.53 -23.60
C LEU A 338 -16.27 -33.92 -23.10
N HIS A 339 -17.31 -33.12 -23.36
CA HIS A 339 -18.67 -33.38 -22.84
C HIS A 339 -19.19 -34.80 -23.13
N ASN A 340 -18.88 -35.35 -24.31
CA ASN A 340 -19.28 -36.69 -24.75
C ASN A 340 -18.16 -37.74 -24.71
N ALA A 341 -17.00 -37.42 -24.13
CA ALA A 341 -15.87 -38.35 -24.05
C ALA A 341 -16.12 -39.52 -23.08
N GLY A 342 -15.37 -40.61 -23.26
CA GLY A 342 -15.28 -41.70 -22.28
C GLY A 342 -14.36 -41.33 -21.11
N TRP A 343 -14.61 -41.91 -19.93
CA TRP A 343 -13.87 -41.60 -18.70
C TRP A 343 -12.35 -41.80 -18.81
N LEU A 344 -11.88 -42.83 -19.53
CA LEU A 344 -10.46 -43.05 -19.74
C LEU A 344 -9.81 -41.89 -20.52
N LYS A 345 -10.49 -41.37 -21.55
CA LYS A 345 -10.03 -40.21 -22.31
C LYS A 345 -10.00 -38.95 -21.44
N ILE A 346 -11.02 -38.77 -20.59
CA ILE A 346 -11.08 -37.65 -19.63
C ILE A 346 -9.90 -37.71 -18.66
N LEU A 347 -9.64 -38.87 -18.04
CA LEU A 347 -8.54 -39.05 -17.10
C LEU A 347 -7.17 -38.84 -17.77
N ALA A 348 -6.96 -39.38 -18.97
CA ALA A 348 -5.72 -39.21 -19.71
C ALA A 348 -5.47 -37.73 -20.05
N ILE A 349 -6.48 -37.00 -20.54
CA ILE A 349 -6.33 -35.58 -20.89
C ILE A 349 -6.21 -34.73 -19.62
N ALA A 350 -6.94 -35.04 -18.55
CA ALA A 350 -6.81 -34.35 -17.28
C ALA A 350 -5.38 -34.43 -16.72
N TYR A 351 -4.75 -35.60 -16.78
CA TYR A 351 -3.38 -35.78 -16.28
C TYR A 351 -2.33 -35.17 -17.21
N PHE A 352 -2.32 -35.53 -18.50
CA PHE A 352 -1.24 -35.15 -19.42
C PHE A 352 -1.38 -33.74 -20.02
N PHE A 353 -2.51 -33.09 -19.84
CA PHE A 353 -2.76 -31.77 -20.42
C PHE A 353 -3.43 -30.81 -19.42
N GLY A 354 -4.58 -31.19 -18.87
CA GLY A 354 -5.34 -30.32 -17.96
C GLY A 354 -4.57 -29.95 -16.70
N SER A 355 -3.76 -30.86 -16.16
CA SER A 355 -2.94 -30.64 -14.96
C SER A 355 -1.82 -29.62 -15.18
N PHE A 356 -1.23 -29.58 -16.37
CA PHE A 356 -0.24 -28.55 -16.73
C PHE A 356 -0.90 -27.17 -16.80
N LEU A 357 -2.10 -27.08 -17.37
CA LEU A 357 -2.86 -25.83 -17.44
C LEU A 357 -3.29 -25.37 -16.05
N ASN A 358 -3.76 -26.27 -15.19
CA ASN A 358 -4.15 -25.91 -13.83
C ASN A 358 -2.96 -25.46 -12.97
N HIS A 359 -1.79 -26.11 -13.06
CA HIS A 359 -0.58 -25.57 -12.39
C HIS A 359 -0.20 -24.20 -12.90
N ASN A 360 -0.26 -23.99 -14.22
CA ASN A 360 0.02 -22.67 -14.78
C ASN A 360 -0.94 -21.62 -14.19
N LEU A 361 -2.22 -21.96 -13.99
CA LEU A 361 -3.21 -21.05 -13.41
C LEU A 361 -3.05 -20.87 -11.89
N PHE A 362 -2.67 -21.90 -11.13
CA PHE A 362 -2.31 -21.74 -9.73
C PHE A 362 -1.16 -20.75 -9.57
N LEU A 363 -0.12 -20.90 -10.40
CA LEU A 363 1.04 -20.01 -10.37
C LEU A 363 0.74 -18.64 -10.98
N ALA A 364 -0.23 -18.53 -11.88
CA ALA A 364 -0.75 -17.23 -12.29
C ALA A 364 -1.47 -16.53 -11.14
N ILE A 365 -2.30 -17.24 -10.37
CA ILE A 365 -2.97 -16.69 -9.18
C ILE A 365 -1.95 -16.27 -8.12
N HIS A 366 -0.85 -17.02 -7.98
CA HIS A 366 0.31 -16.63 -7.18
C HIS A 366 0.89 -15.29 -7.65
N GLU A 367 1.24 -15.14 -8.94
CA GLU A 367 1.77 -13.87 -9.47
C GLU A 367 0.78 -12.69 -9.26
N LEU A 368 -0.52 -12.95 -9.45
CA LEU A 368 -1.58 -11.96 -9.26
C LEU A 368 -1.74 -11.56 -7.79
N SER A 369 -1.42 -12.45 -6.85
CA SER A 369 -1.44 -12.16 -5.41
C SER A 369 -0.45 -11.05 -5.06
N HIS A 370 0.66 -10.97 -5.80
CA HIS A 370 1.68 -9.92 -5.72
C HIS A 370 1.40 -8.69 -6.60
N ASN A 371 0.24 -8.65 -7.28
CA ASN A 371 -0.17 -7.60 -8.21
C ASN A 371 0.74 -7.44 -9.43
N LEU A 372 1.24 -8.56 -9.98
CA LEU A 372 2.22 -8.56 -11.06
C LEU A 372 1.63 -8.45 -12.48
N ALA A 373 0.30 -8.41 -12.66
CA ALA A 373 -0.30 -8.20 -13.99
C ALA A 373 -0.67 -6.73 -14.24
N PHE A 374 -1.13 -6.02 -13.20
CA PHE A 374 -1.52 -4.62 -13.30
C PHE A 374 -1.00 -3.80 -12.13
N SER A 375 -0.72 -2.53 -12.36
CA SER A 375 -0.32 -1.60 -11.30
C SER A 375 -1.45 -1.29 -10.30
N THR A 376 -2.71 -1.57 -10.68
CA THR A 376 -3.90 -1.38 -9.84
C THR A 376 -4.31 -2.71 -9.20
N PRO A 377 -4.31 -2.83 -7.86
CA PRO A 377 -4.57 -4.12 -7.19
C PRO A 377 -5.92 -4.74 -7.50
N VAL A 378 -6.98 -3.93 -7.64
CA VAL A 378 -8.34 -4.41 -7.92
C VAL A 378 -8.41 -5.16 -9.26
N TYR A 379 -7.64 -4.74 -10.28
CA TYR A 379 -7.62 -5.43 -11.58
C TYR A 379 -6.94 -6.79 -11.50
N ASN A 380 -5.89 -6.93 -10.67
CA ASN A 380 -5.27 -8.24 -10.42
C ASN A 380 -6.24 -9.17 -9.69
N ARG A 381 -7.04 -8.64 -8.75
CA ARG A 381 -8.06 -9.42 -8.04
C ARG A 381 -9.13 -9.95 -9.00
N TRP A 382 -9.65 -9.12 -9.89
CA TRP A 382 -10.59 -9.56 -10.94
C TRP A 382 -9.97 -10.59 -11.89
N LEU A 383 -8.74 -10.36 -12.35
CA LEU A 383 -8.03 -11.32 -13.18
C LEU A 383 -7.74 -12.63 -12.43
N GLY A 384 -7.54 -12.56 -11.11
CA GLY A 384 -7.36 -13.72 -10.23
C GLY A 384 -8.62 -14.58 -10.14
N ILE A 385 -9.79 -13.96 -9.98
CA ILE A 385 -11.09 -14.65 -10.04
C ILE A 385 -11.29 -15.27 -11.43
N PHE A 386 -10.92 -14.56 -12.49
CA PHE A 386 -11.01 -15.10 -13.86
C PHE A 386 -10.06 -16.30 -14.09
N ALA A 387 -8.82 -16.23 -13.60
CA ALA A 387 -7.86 -17.35 -13.64
C ALA A 387 -8.34 -18.54 -12.81
N ASN A 388 -9.16 -18.30 -11.78
CA ASN A 388 -9.74 -19.33 -10.91
C ASN A 388 -10.81 -20.18 -11.60
N LEU A 389 -11.53 -19.61 -12.57
CA LEU A 389 -12.71 -20.23 -13.19
C LEU A 389 -12.53 -21.72 -13.57
N PRO A 390 -11.50 -22.12 -14.33
CA PRO A 390 -11.31 -23.52 -14.72
C PRO A 390 -10.74 -24.44 -13.63
N ILE A 391 -10.38 -23.91 -12.45
CA ILE A 391 -9.92 -24.72 -11.32
C ILE A 391 -11.11 -25.47 -10.67
N GLY A 392 -12.31 -24.91 -10.74
CA GLY A 392 -13.55 -25.54 -10.23
C GLY A 392 -13.78 -25.36 -8.72
N VAL A 393 -12.88 -24.66 -8.01
CA VAL A 393 -13.04 -24.33 -6.58
C VAL A 393 -12.57 -22.91 -6.31
N PRO A 394 -13.30 -22.10 -5.50
CA PRO A 394 -13.04 -20.67 -5.34
C PRO A 394 -11.86 -20.39 -4.40
N MET A 395 -10.62 -20.51 -4.89
CA MET A 395 -9.41 -20.38 -4.08
C MET A 395 -8.71 -19.02 -4.18
N SER A 396 -8.83 -18.30 -5.30
CA SER A 396 -7.96 -17.16 -5.65
C SER A 396 -7.82 -16.07 -4.57
N VAL A 397 -8.95 -15.57 -4.05
CA VAL A 397 -8.96 -14.50 -3.03
C VAL A 397 -8.42 -15.00 -1.70
N THR A 398 -8.84 -16.20 -1.28
CA THR A 398 -8.40 -16.81 -0.02
C THR A 398 -6.91 -17.15 -0.06
N PHE A 399 -6.44 -17.70 -1.17
CA PHE A 399 -5.03 -18.00 -1.42
C PHE A 399 -4.19 -16.72 -1.27
N GLN A 400 -4.58 -15.62 -1.91
CA GLN A 400 -3.88 -14.34 -1.76
C GLN A 400 -3.69 -13.94 -0.29
N LYS A 401 -4.71 -14.14 0.57
CA LYS A 401 -4.64 -13.76 1.99
C LYS A 401 -3.63 -14.58 2.81
N TYR A 402 -3.57 -15.89 2.60
CA TYR A 402 -2.63 -16.75 3.35
C TYR A 402 -1.24 -16.72 2.73
N HIS A 403 -1.14 -16.67 1.41
CA HIS A 403 0.13 -16.60 0.68
C HIS A 403 0.95 -15.35 1.03
N LEU A 404 0.30 -14.19 1.14
CA LEU A 404 0.98 -12.96 1.56
C LEU A 404 1.43 -13.01 3.02
N GLU A 405 0.71 -13.73 3.88
CA GLU A 405 1.09 -13.95 5.29
C GLU A 405 2.31 -14.87 5.37
N HIS A 406 2.35 -15.92 4.55
CA HIS A 406 3.50 -16.81 4.41
C HIS A 406 4.76 -16.04 3.99
N HIS A 407 4.70 -15.21 2.96
CA HIS A 407 5.86 -14.37 2.56
C HIS A 407 6.33 -13.39 3.63
N ARG A 408 5.45 -13.00 4.56
CA ARG A 408 5.74 -12.01 5.59
C ARG A 408 6.25 -12.64 6.89
N PHE A 409 5.67 -13.78 7.24
CA PHE A 409 5.89 -14.48 8.49
C PHE A 409 6.28 -15.92 8.23
N GLN A 410 7.13 -16.14 7.22
CA GLN A 410 7.63 -17.45 6.83
C GLN A 410 8.22 -18.15 8.06
N GLY A 411 7.77 -19.38 8.33
CA GLY A 411 8.26 -20.13 9.49
C GLY A 411 7.62 -19.76 10.83
N VAL A 412 6.86 -18.67 10.96
CA VAL A 412 6.34 -18.25 12.28
C VAL A 412 5.23 -19.19 12.75
N ASP A 413 5.44 -19.83 13.90
CA ASP A 413 4.49 -20.81 14.45
C ASP A 413 3.10 -20.18 14.70
N GLY A 414 2.05 -20.93 14.35
CA GLY A 414 0.66 -20.48 14.42
C GLY A 414 0.25 -19.40 13.41
N ILE A 415 1.18 -18.90 12.57
CA ILE A 415 0.91 -17.87 11.56
C ILE A 415 1.04 -18.44 10.15
N ASP A 416 2.17 -19.08 9.84
CA ASP A 416 2.43 -19.66 8.54
C ASP A 416 1.68 -21.00 8.35
N MET A 417 0.58 -20.94 7.59
CA MET A 417 -0.27 -22.12 7.33
C MET A 417 0.27 -23.04 6.23
N ASP A 418 1.38 -22.68 5.58
CA ASP A 418 2.04 -23.58 4.62
C ASP A 418 2.79 -24.72 5.33
N ILE A 419 3.05 -24.58 6.64
CA ILE A 419 3.72 -25.59 7.46
C ILE A 419 2.69 -26.64 7.92
N PRO A 420 2.98 -27.94 7.77
CA PRO A 420 2.14 -29.00 8.31
C PRO A 420 1.91 -28.87 9.83
N SER A 421 0.72 -29.22 10.29
CA SER A 421 0.45 -29.36 11.73
C SER A 421 1.25 -30.50 12.34
N LYS A 422 1.45 -30.46 13.67
CA LYS A 422 2.04 -31.57 14.41
C LYS A 422 1.29 -32.87 14.19
N VAL A 423 -0.04 -32.85 14.09
CA VAL A 423 -0.85 -34.06 13.84
C VAL A 423 -0.54 -34.65 12.46
N GLU A 424 -0.54 -33.83 11.41
CA GLU A 424 -0.16 -34.26 10.06
C GLU A 424 1.26 -34.87 10.05
N ALA A 425 2.21 -34.22 10.72
CA ALA A 425 3.60 -34.65 10.77
C ALA A 425 3.81 -35.99 11.49
N HIS A 426 3.10 -36.23 12.59
CA HIS A 426 3.18 -37.51 13.31
C HIS A 426 2.50 -38.67 12.57
N VAL A 427 1.53 -38.40 11.70
CA VAL A 427 0.82 -39.44 10.93
C VAL A 427 1.65 -39.90 9.72
N VAL A 428 2.37 -38.99 9.08
CA VAL A 428 3.09 -39.27 7.82
C VAL A 428 4.52 -39.71 8.12
N THR A 429 4.67 -41.00 8.44
CA THR A 429 5.94 -41.54 8.96
C THR A 429 6.70 -42.46 8.00
N ASN A 430 6.04 -43.01 7.00
CA ASN A 430 6.62 -44.05 6.13
C ASN A 430 6.32 -43.80 4.65
N VAL A 431 6.98 -44.54 3.77
CA VAL A 431 6.88 -44.39 2.30
C VAL A 431 5.43 -44.42 1.80
N VAL A 432 4.58 -45.30 2.36
CA VAL A 432 3.16 -45.40 1.96
C VAL A 432 2.38 -44.17 2.43
N ALA A 433 2.56 -43.77 3.69
CA ALA A 433 1.92 -42.58 4.23
C ALA A 433 2.38 -41.30 3.49
N LYS A 434 3.66 -41.19 3.14
CA LYS A 434 4.21 -40.09 2.32
C LYS A 434 3.66 -40.10 0.90
N SER A 435 3.48 -41.28 0.31
CA SER A 435 2.84 -41.40 -1.01
C SER A 435 1.39 -40.90 -0.99
N ILE A 436 0.62 -41.26 0.04
CA ILE A 436 -0.74 -40.76 0.24
C ILE A 436 -0.74 -39.26 0.51
N TRP A 437 0.21 -38.77 1.32
CA TRP A 437 0.40 -37.35 1.59
C TRP A 437 0.63 -36.55 0.32
N VAL A 438 1.59 -36.96 -0.51
CA VAL A 438 1.88 -36.29 -1.80
C VAL A 438 0.68 -36.38 -2.75
N LEU A 439 -0.03 -37.51 -2.78
CA LEU A 439 -1.23 -37.65 -3.62
C LEU A 439 -2.35 -36.67 -3.22
N LEU A 440 -2.50 -36.42 -1.91
CA LEU A 440 -3.53 -35.57 -1.33
C LEU A 440 -2.99 -34.18 -0.94
N GLN A 441 -1.79 -33.83 -1.38
CA GLN A 441 -1.07 -32.62 -0.97
C GLN A 441 -1.93 -31.37 -1.12
N LEU A 442 -2.60 -31.23 -2.26
CA LEU A 442 -3.50 -30.10 -2.54
C LEU A 442 -4.63 -29.98 -1.51
N PHE A 443 -5.18 -31.09 -1.02
CA PHE A 443 -6.23 -31.05 -0.01
C PHE A 443 -5.70 -30.60 1.35
N PHE A 444 -4.52 -31.09 1.76
CA PHE A 444 -3.89 -30.62 2.99
C PHE A 444 -3.60 -29.12 2.92
N TYR A 445 -3.03 -28.65 1.81
CA TYR A 445 -2.79 -27.22 1.57
C TYR A 445 -4.09 -26.39 1.59
N ALA A 446 -5.16 -26.85 0.94
CA ALA A 446 -6.42 -26.11 0.87
C ALA A 446 -7.22 -26.13 2.18
N LEU A 447 -7.20 -27.23 2.93
CA LEU A 447 -8.04 -27.43 4.11
C LEU A 447 -7.36 -27.01 5.41
N ARG A 448 -6.04 -27.12 5.54
CA ARG A 448 -5.33 -26.77 6.77
C ARG A 448 -5.63 -25.34 7.26
N PRO A 449 -5.60 -24.30 6.41
CA PRO A 449 -5.94 -22.95 6.87
C PRO A 449 -7.37 -22.83 7.40
N VAL A 450 -8.31 -23.61 6.85
CA VAL A 450 -9.72 -23.61 7.26
C VAL A 450 -9.91 -24.21 8.65
N PHE A 451 -9.09 -25.19 9.05
CA PHE A 451 -9.21 -25.84 10.35
C PHE A 451 -8.33 -25.21 11.43
N LEU A 452 -7.11 -24.76 11.09
CA LEU A 452 -6.15 -24.26 12.08
C LEU A 452 -6.28 -22.76 12.34
N LYS A 453 -6.51 -21.96 11.29
CA LYS A 453 -6.60 -20.50 11.39
C LYS A 453 -7.66 -19.93 10.44
N PRO A 454 -8.95 -20.29 10.61
CA PRO A 454 -10.01 -19.82 9.74
C PRO A 454 -10.14 -18.29 9.80
N LYS A 455 -9.97 -17.64 8.66
CA LYS A 455 -10.24 -16.22 8.49
C LYS A 455 -11.70 -16.00 8.05
N PRO A 456 -12.39 -14.95 8.55
CA PRO A 456 -13.76 -14.66 8.17
C PRO A 456 -13.80 -14.28 6.68
N PRO A 457 -14.76 -14.83 5.91
CA PRO A 457 -14.93 -14.48 4.51
C PRO A 457 -15.43 -13.04 4.39
N GLY A 458 -14.75 -12.26 3.54
CA GLY A 458 -15.16 -10.90 3.19
C GLY A 458 -15.97 -10.88 1.90
N TYR A 459 -16.30 -9.66 1.45
CA TYR A 459 -17.06 -9.43 0.22
C TYR A 459 -16.43 -10.12 -1.01
N TRP A 460 -15.10 -10.05 -1.13
CA TRP A 460 -14.37 -10.62 -2.26
C TRP A 460 -14.42 -12.16 -2.29
N GLU A 461 -14.39 -12.83 -1.14
CA GLU A 461 -14.57 -14.28 -1.05
C GLU A 461 -15.96 -14.70 -1.49
N PHE A 462 -17.01 -14.01 -1.03
CA PHE A 462 -18.38 -14.29 -1.46
C PHE A 462 -18.57 -14.07 -2.96
N LEU A 463 -17.95 -13.03 -3.51
CA LEU A 463 -17.98 -12.76 -4.94
C LEU A 463 -17.26 -13.85 -5.76
N ASN A 464 -16.07 -14.28 -5.31
CA ASN A 464 -15.33 -15.37 -5.94
C ASN A 464 -16.13 -16.69 -5.90
N LEU A 465 -16.73 -17.01 -4.74
CA LEU A 465 -17.60 -18.19 -4.58
C LEU A 465 -18.81 -18.13 -5.52
N PHE A 466 -19.52 -17.00 -5.56
CA PHE A 466 -20.70 -16.83 -6.40
C PHE A 466 -20.37 -17.01 -7.88
N ILE A 467 -19.31 -16.36 -8.36
CA ILE A 467 -18.87 -16.46 -9.76
C ILE A 467 -18.45 -17.90 -10.11
N GLN A 468 -17.69 -18.55 -9.22
CA GLN A 468 -17.25 -19.93 -9.43
C GLN A 468 -18.45 -20.89 -9.53
N VAL A 469 -19.36 -20.84 -8.56
CA VAL A 469 -20.57 -21.68 -8.54
C VAL A 469 -21.45 -21.43 -9.76
N ALA A 470 -21.57 -20.17 -10.19
CA ALA A 470 -22.33 -19.82 -11.39
C ALA A 470 -21.73 -20.46 -12.65
N LEU A 471 -20.40 -20.42 -12.82
CA LEU A 471 -19.74 -21.07 -13.94
C LEU A 471 -19.83 -22.59 -13.87
N ASP A 472 -19.61 -23.19 -12.70
CA ASP A 472 -19.66 -24.64 -12.51
C ASP A 472 -21.07 -25.16 -12.82
N ALA A 473 -22.11 -24.47 -12.33
CA ALA A 473 -23.50 -24.79 -12.64
C ALA A 473 -23.80 -24.63 -14.14
N ALA A 474 -23.31 -23.56 -14.78
CA ALA A 474 -23.46 -23.37 -16.22
C ALA A 474 -22.75 -24.49 -17.01
N MET A 475 -21.55 -24.89 -16.61
CA MET A 475 -20.79 -25.96 -17.24
C MET A 475 -21.54 -27.30 -17.16
N VAL A 476 -22.09 -27.62 -15.98
CA VAL A 476 -22.91 -28.83 -15.81
C VAL A 476 -24.19 -28.76 -16.62
N TYR A 477 -24.86 -27.61 -16.66
CA TYR A 477 -26.11 -27.44 -17.40
C TYR A 477 -25.92 -27.55 -18.92
N PHE A 478 -24.89 -26.89 -19.48
CA PHE A 478 -24.67 -26.85 -20.93
C PHE A 478 -23.81 -27.99 -21.47
N CYS A 479 -22.83 -28.48 -20.69
CA CYS A 479 -21.84 -29.47 -21.14
C CYS A 479 -21.90 -30.78 -20.33
N GLY A 480 -22.72 -30.86 -19.28
CA GLY A 480 -22.88 -32.06 -18.47
C GLY A 480 -21.77 -32.31 -17.45
N TRP A 481 -22.01 -33.30 -16.58
CA TRP A 481 -21.11 -33.65 -15.48
C TRP A 481 -19.71 -34.10 -15.91
N LYS A 482 -19.55 -34.63 -17.12
CA LYS A 482 -18.25 -35.07 -17.64
C LYS A 482 -17.28 -33.91 -17.86
N SER A 483 -17.76 -32.80 -18.41
CA SER A 483 -16.96 -31.59 -18.60
C SER A 483 -16.55 -30.97 -17.28
N PHE A 484 -17.47 -30.91 -16.31
CA PHE A 484 -17.15 -30.46 -14.97
C PHE A 484 -16.15 -31.40 -14.27
N ALA A 485 -16.35 -32.71 -14.39
CA ALA A 485 -15.44 -33.71 -13.83
C ALA A 485 -14.02 -33.58 -14.40
N TYR A 486 -13.86 -33.24 -15.68
CA TYR A 486 -12.53 -32.93 -16.26
C TYR A 486 -11.82 -31.79 -15.52
N LEU A 487 -12.52 -30.69 -15.21
CA LEU A 487 -11.93 -29.53 -14.51
C LEU A 487 -11.47 -29.93 -13.10
N ILE A 488 -12.34 -30.60 -12.34
CA ILE A 488 -12.03 -31.07 -10.98
C ILE A 488 -10.92 -32.12 -10.98
N LEU A 489 -10.95 -33.08 -11.91
CA LEU A 489 -9.91 -34.10 -12.03
C LEU A 489 -8.56 -33.47 -12.39
N SER A 490 -8.53 -32.49 -13.30
CA SER A 490 -7.30 -31.76 -13.65
C SER A 490 -6.69 -31.03 -12.45
N THR A 491 -7.54 -30.48 -11.58
CA THR A 491 -7.12 -29.86 -10.32
C THR A 491 -6.56 -30.89 -9.37
N PHE A 492 -7.28 -31.99 -9.14
CA PHE A 492 -6.91 -33.01 -8.17
C PHE A 492 -5.64 -33.76 -8.57
N VAL A 493 -5.58 -34.31 -9.78
CA VAL A 493 -4.41 -35.07 -10.23
C VAL A 493 -3.21 -34.16 -10.51
N GLY A 494 -3.48 -32.88 -10.81
CA GLY A 494 -2.47 -31.84 -10.88
C GLY A 494 -1.82 -31.61 -9.53
N GLY A 495 -2.55 -31.17 -8.51
CA GLY A 495 -1.94 -30.83 -7.21
C GLY A 495 -1.44 -32.03 -6.38
N GLY A 496 -1.45 -33.25 -6.92
CA GLY A 496 -0.95 -34.47 -6.29
C GLY A 496 0.40 -34.93 -6.85
N MET A 497 0.50 -36.18 -7.34
CA MET A 497 1.74 -36.75 -7.90
C MET A 497 2.09 -36.30 -9.33
N HIS A 498 1.73 -35.08 -9.73
CA HIS A 498 2.11 -34.55 -11.04
C HIS A 498 3.54 -33.98 -10.99
N PRO A 499 4.35 -34.07 -12.07
CA PRO A 499 5.71 -33.53 -12.10
C PRO A 499 5.83 -32.06 -11.65
N MET A 500 4.84 -31.23 -11.98
CA MET A 500 4.85 -29.83 -11.56
C MET A 500 4.60 -29.64 -10.07
N ALA A 501 3.80 -30.51 -9.43
CA ALA A 501 3.42 -30.37 -8.02
C ALA A 501 4.59 -30.55 -7.04
N GLY A 502 5.74 -31.03 -7.54
CA GLY A 502 6.97 -31.08 -6.75
C GLY A 502 7.42 -29.70 -6.26
N HIS A 503 6.92 -28.61 -6.87
CA HIS A 503 7.17 -27.25 -6.39
C HIS A 503 6.72 -27.04 -4.93
N PHE A 504 5.55 -27.58 -4.53
CA PHE A 504 5.03 -27.53 -3.15
C PHE A 504 5.95 -28.15 -2.10
N ILE A 505 6.83 -29.07 -2.53
CA ILE A 505 7.81 -29.71 -1.65
C ILE A 505 9.15 -28.99 -1.78
N SER A 506 9.61 -28.77 -3.01
CA SER A 506 10.95 -28.24 -3.29
C SER A 506 11.18 -26.87 -2.68
N GLU A 507 10.13 -26.06 -2.58
CA GLU A 507 10.26 -24.66 -2.19
C GLU A 507 10.73 -24.48 -0.74
N HIS A 508 10.15 -25.25 0.21
CA HIS A 508 10.35 -25.01 1.65
C HIS A 508 10.61 -26.26 2.51
N TYR A 509 10.59 -27.47 1.93
CA TYR A 509 11.00 -28.64 2.71
C TYR A 509 12.53 -28.66 2.84
N VAL A 510 12.99 -28.81 4.08
CA VAL A 510 14.41 -28.77 4.48
C VAL A 510 15.04 -30.13 4.20
N PHE A 511 15.78 -30.22 3.09
CA PHE A 511 16.63 -31.38 2.79
C PHE A 511 18.06 -31.19 3.30
N ASN A 512 18.50 -29.94 3.42
CA ASN A 512 19.74 -29.51 4.06
C ASN A 512 19.37 -28.62 5.28
N PRO A 513 19.77 -28.97 6.52
CA PRO A 513 19.44 -28.23 7.74
C PRO A 513 19.76 -26.73 7.71
N ASP A 514 20.75 -26.30 6.92
CA ASP A 514 21.21 -24.91 6.86
C ASP A 514 20.39 -24.05 5.87
N GLN A 515 19.44 -24.64 5.12
CA GLN A 515 18.68 -23.93 4.08
C GLN A 515 17.18 -24.24 4.16
N GLU A 516 16.38 -23.19 4.34
CA GLU A 516 14.91 -23.28 4.45
C GLU A 516 14.14 -23.03 3.15
N THR A 517 14.78 -22.44 2.14
CA THR A 517 14.16 -22.10 0.86
C THR A 517 15.05 -22.54 -0.30
N TYR A 518 14.50 -23.23 -1.30
CA TYR A 518 15.28 -23.74 -2.45
C TYR A 518 14.74 -23.24 -3.77
N SER A 519 15.64 -22.94 -4.70
CA SER A 519 15.28 -22.62 -6.08
C SER A 519 15.31 -23.88 -6.96
N TYR A 520 14.53 -23.86 -8.02
CA TYR A 520 14.45 -24.83 -9.10
C TYR A 520 14.80 -24.18 -10.45
N TYR A 521 15.84 -24.67 -11.10
CA TYR A 521 16.34 -24.18 -12.39
C TYR A 521 16.14 -25.20 -13.53
N GLY A 522 15.03 -25.95 -13.48
CA GLY A 522 14.69 -26.94 -14.52
C GLY A 522 13.69 -26.43 -15.57
N PRO A 523 13.42 -27.24 -16.61
CA PRO A 523 12.66 -26.81 -17.80
C PRO A 523 11.17 -26.54 -17.51
N LEU A 524 10.58 -27.19 -16.51
CA LEU A 524 9.18 -26.97 -16.13
C LEU A 524 8.91 -25.55 -15.64
N ASN A 525 9.95 -24.78 -15.34
CA ASN A 525 9.82 -23.41 -14.87
C ASN A 525 9.15 -22.50 -15.93
N LEU A 526 9.31 -22.83 -17.22
CA LEU A 526 8.64 -22.14 -18.33
C LEU A 526 7.11 -22.23 -18.28
N LEU A 527 6.58 -23.34 -17.75
CA LEU A 527 5.14 -23.57 -17.58
C LEU A 527 4.63 -23.05 -16.24
N ALA A 528 5.55 -22.64 -15.36
CA ALA A 528 5.31 -22.32 -13.96
C ALA A 528 5.64 -20.84 -13.64
N TRP A 529 5.47 -19.95 -14.61
CA TRP A 529 5.71 -18.51 -14.45
C TRP A 529 7.12 -18.17 -13.94
N HIS A 530 8.10 -19.04 -14.12
CA HIS A 530 9.44 -18.91 -13.55
C HIS A 530 9.51 -18.88 -12.00
N VAL A 531 8.46 -19.28 -11.29
CA VAL A 531 8.42 -19.30 -9.80
C VAL A 531 9.55 -20.14 -9.18
N GLY A 532 10.10 -21.10 -9.94
CA GLY A 532 11.25 -21.88 -9.52
C GLY A 532 12.49 -21.03 -9.19
N TYR A 533 12.59 -19.77 -9.63
CA TYR A 533 13.53 -18.82 -9.04
C TYR A 533 13.03 -18.38 -7.66
N HIS A 534 12.87 -19.35 -6.74
CA HIS A 534 12.04 -19.20 -5.55
C HIS A 534 12.73 -18.39 -4.45
N ASN A 535 14.05 -18.59 -4.25
CA ASN A 535 14.82 -17.70 -3.37
C ASN A 535 14.78 -16.26 -3.87
N GLU A 536 14.97 -16.06 -5.18
CA GLU A 536 14.92 -14.75 -5.83
C GLU A 536 13.53 -14.12 -5.70
N HIS A 537 12.48 -14.94 -5.81
CA HIS A 537 11.08 -14.56 -5.62
C HIS A 537 10.81 -14.13 -4.17
N HIS A 538 11.21 -14.92 -3.17
CA HIS A 538 11.03 -14.55 -1.76
C HIS A 538 11.82 -13.29 -1.37
N ASP A 539 13.00 -13.10 -1.96
CA ASP A 539 13.76 -11.86 -1.77
C ASP A 539 13.03 -10.67 -2.39
N PHE A 540 12.45 -10.84 -3.58
CA PHE A 540 11.82 -9.78 -4.37
C PHE A 540 10.45 -10.15 -4.97
N PRO A 541 9.40 -10.36 -4.17
CA PRO A 541 8.13 -10.90 -4.67
C PRO A 541 7.33 -9.91 -5.54
N ARG A 542 7.83 -8.68 -5.74
CA ARG A 542 7.27 -7.69 -6.69
C ARG A 542 8.05 -7.58 -8.00
N ILE A 543 8.99 -8.49 -8.25
CA ILE A 543 9.61 -8.68 -9.56
C ILE A 543 8.84 -9.81 -10.25
N PRO A 544 8.29 -9.61 -11.46
CA PRO A 544 7.55 -10.65 -12.15
C PRO A 544 8.47 -11.80 -12.50
N GLY A 545 7.93 -13.02 -12.49
CA GLY A 545 8.70 -14.24 -12.74
C GLY A 545 9.53 -14.20 -14.04
N SER A 546 9.00 -13.55 -15.08
CA SER A 546 9.71 -13.33 -16.36
C SER A 546 11.04 -12.56 -16.24
N LYS A 547 11.31 -11.93 -15.11
CA LYS A 547 12.53 -11.16 -14.82
C LYS A 547 13.34 -11.70 -13.65
N LEU A 548 12.88 -12.73 -12.93
CA LEU A 548 13.58 -13.25 -11.74
C LEU A 548 14.98 -13.79 -12.07
N HIS A 549 15.18 -14.38 -13.25
CA HIS A 549 16.52 -14.80 -13.71
C HIS A 549 17.54 -13.66 -13.70
N LYS A 550 17.11 -12.42 -13.98
CA LYS A 550 17.99 -11.25 -13.96
C LYS A 550 18.45 -10.88 -12.56
N VAL A 551 17.66 -11.21 -11.53
CA VAL A 551 18.07 -10.99 -10.13
C VAL A 551 19.30 -11.84 -9.84
N LYS A 552 19.26 -13.11 -10.22
CA LYS A 552 20.39 -14.03 -10.12
C LYS A 552 21.58 -13.57 -10.97
N ASP A 553 21.36 -13.12 -12.20
CA ASP A 553 22.43 -12.64 -13.07
C ASP A 553 23.13 -11.38 -12.52
N ILE A 554 22.40 -10.51 -11.80
CA ILE A 554 22.93 -9.28 -11.22
C ILE A 554 23.68 -9.53 -9.91
N ALA A 555 23.18 -10.44 -9.07
CA ALA A 555 23.71 -10.71 -7.73
C ALA A 555 24.00 -12.22 -7.53
N PRO A 556 24.82 -12.85 -8.39
CA PRO A 556 25.00 -14.31 -8.40
C PRO A 556 25.59 -14.85 -7.10
N GLU A 557 26.44 -14.07 -6.42
CA GLU A 557 27.12 -14.49 -5.19
C GLU A 557 26.15 -14.78 -4.02
N TYR A 558 24.93 -14.24 -4.08
CA TYR A 558 23.89 -14.50 -3.09
C TYR A 558 23.13 -15.80 -3.33
N TYR A 559 23.27 -16.41 -4.51
CA TYR A 559 22.49 -17.59 -4.93
C TYR A 559 23.33 -18.77 -5.40
N GLU A 560 24.57 -18.58 -5.89
CA GLU A 560 25.42 -19.67 -6.39
C GLU A 560 25.85 -20.66 -5.29
N GLY A 561 25.91 -20.21 -4.04
CA GLY A 561 26.21 -21.07 -2.88
C GLY A 561 24.99 -21.79 -2.30
N LEU A 562 23.77 -21.48 -2.77
CA LEU A 562 22.54 -22.11 -2.28
C LEU A 562 22.24 -23.40 -3.04
N GLU A 563 21.72 -24.40 -2.34
CA GLU A 563 21.26 -25.62 -2.97
C GLU A 563 20.04 -25.35 -3.86
N SER A 564 19.99 -26.05 -4.98
CA SER A 564 18.90 -25.90 -5.96
C SER A 564 18.60 -27.21 -6.69
N TYR A 565 17.37 -27.33 -7.16
CA TYR A 565 16.90 -28.51 -7.86
C TYR A 565 16.88 -28.30 -9.38
N LYS A 566 17.02 -29.41 -10.11
CA LYS A 566 16.88 -29.46 -11.58
C LYS A 566 15.66 -30.26 -12.04
N SER A 567 15.02 -31.01 -11.14
CA SER A 567 13.84 -31.83 -11.44
C SER A 567 12.87 -31.88 -10.24
N TRP A 568 11.66 -31.37 -10.41
CA TRP A 568 10.60 -31.48 -9.40
C TRP A 568 10.12 -32.92 -9.19
N SER A 569 10.10 -33.74 -10.25
CA SER A 569 9.81 -35.18 -10.12
C SER A 569 10.85 -35.89 -9.25
N GLN A 570 12.12 -35.47 -9.33
CA GLN A 570 13.16 -36.01 -8.47
C GLN A 570 12.91 -35.62 -7.01
N VAL A 571 12.49 -34.39 -6.73
CA VAL A 571 12.15 -33.94 -5.37
C VAL A 571 10.99 -34.75 -4.79
N ILE A 572 9.93 -35.00 -5.57
CA ILE A 572 8.83 -35.89 -5.14
C ILE A 572 9.35 -37.27 -4.76
N TYR A 573 10.19 -37.85 -5.61
CA TYR A 573 10.78 -39.17 -5.34
C TYR A 573 11.65 -39.15 -4.08
N MET A 574 12.51 -38.14 -3.92
CA MET A 574 13.37 -37.98 -2.74
C MET A 574 12.54 -37.87 -1.48
N TYR A 575 11.50 -37.02 -1.46
CA TYR A 575 10.61 -36.87 -0.30
C TYR A 575 9.95 -38.20 0.11
N ILE A 576 9.47 -38.97 -0.86
CA ILE A 576 8.77 -40.24 -0.59
C ILE A 576 9.75 -41.34 -0.17
N ALA A 577 10.89 -41.47 -0.85
CA ALA A 577 11.83 -42.57 -0.71
C ALA A 577 12.80 -42.38 0.47
N ASP A 578 13.18 -41.15 0.76
CA ASP A 578 14.08 -40.84 1.86
C ASP A 578 13.37 -41.07 3.20
N ARG A 579 14.03 -41.82 4.08
CA ARG A 579 13.52 -42.14 5.43
C ARG A 579 13.98 -41.14 6.48
N THR A 580 14.60 -40.02 6.10
CA THR A 580 15.03 -38.95 7.01
C THR A 580 14.17 -37.69 6.84
N VAL A 581 13.55 -37.50 5.67
CA VAL A 581 12.74 -36.32 5.33
C VAL A 581 11.24 -36.59 5.50
N GLY A 582 10.47 -35.68 6.09
CA GLY A 582 9.01 -35.82 6.23
C GLY A 582 8.33 -34.47 6.45
N PRO A 583 7.07 -34.41 6.91
CA PRO A 583 6.43 -33.12 7.19
C PRO A 583 7.11 -32.28 8.27
N PHE A 584 7.88 -32.92 9.17
CA PHE A 584 8.75 -32.23 10.13
C PHE A 584 9.96 -31.54 9.50
N SER A 585 10.28 -31.84 8.24
CA SER A 585 11.35 -31.19 7.49
C SER A 585 10.94 -29.80 7.03
N ARG A 586 10.55 -28.94 7.98
CA ARG A 586 10.19 -27.54 7.81
C ARG A 586 10.80 -26.73 8.96
N THR A 587 11.21 -25.51 8.65
CA THR A 587 11.72 -24.58 9.67
C THR A 587 10.56 -23.84 10.35
N GLN A 588 10.60 -23.74 11.67
CA GLN A 588 9.71 -22.90 12.47
C GLN A 588 10.50 -21.89 13.31
N CYS A 589 9.87 -20.76 13.64
CA CYS A 589 10.40 -19.75 14.55
C CYS A 589 9.29 -19.18 15.45
N THR A 590 9.65 -18.75 16.66
CA THR A 590 8.70 -18.22 17.66
C THR A 590 8.62 -16.69 17.68
N ARG A 591 9.48 -16.00 16.94
CA ARG A 591 9.55 -14.53 16.95
C ARG A 591 8.65 -13.94 15.87
N LEU A 592 7.63 -13.20 16.29
CA LEU A 592 7.18 -12.05 15.52
C LEU A 592 8.40 -11.11 15.36
N PRO A 593 8.73 -10.62 14.15
CA PRO A 593 9.88 -9.75 13.96
C PRO A 593 9.78 -8.57 14.93
N LEU A 594 10.70 -8.51 15.91
CA LEU A 594 10.78 -7.41 16.85
C LEU A 594 11.15 -6.16 16.05
N TYR A 595 10.16 -5.27 15.86
CA TYR A 595 10.34 -3.99 15.19
C TYR A 595 11.56 -3.25 15.75
N PRO A 596 12.63 -3.04 14.96
CA PRO A 596 13.73 -2.22 15.41
C PRO A 596 13.28 -0.77 15.41
N GLY A 597 12.95 -0.26 16.59
CA GLY A 597 12.98 1.15 16.97
C GLY A 597 12.25 2.14 16.04
N SER A 598 11.07 2.57 16.45
CA SER A 598 10.63 3.94 16.16
C SER A 598 11.65 4.90 16.80
N GLY A 599 12.66 5.24 16.02
CA GLY A 599 13.67 6.21 16.38
C GLY A 599 13.05 7.59 16.39
N ARG A 600 12.88 8.14 17.60
CA ARG A 600 12.68 9.56 17.95
C ARG A 600 11.49 10.26 17.28
N GLY A 601 10.58 10.71 18.14
CA GLY A 601 9.53 11.65 17.78
C GLY A 601 10.09 12.88 17.08
N GLU A 602 9.67 13.05 15.84
CA GLU A 602 9.65 14.35 15.18
C GLU A 602 8.20 14.61 14.81
N CYS A 603 7.61 15.64 15.43
CA CYS A 603 6.29 16.16 15.04
C CYS A 603 6.35 16.58 13.57
N ARG A 604 5.50 16.00 12.72
CA ARG A 604 5.43 16.35 11.30
C ARG A 604 3.97 16.54 10.89
N LEU A 605 3.71 17.69 10.28
CA LEU A 605 2.39 18.18 9.87
C LEU A 605 1.84 17.38 8.68
N ALA A 606 0.58 16.93 8.81
CA ALA A 606 -0.21 16.29 7.76
C ALA A 606 -1.47 17.09 7.41
N LEU A 607 -2.08 16.78 6.27
CA LEU A 607 -3.31 17.40 5.78
C LEU A 607 -4.54 16.95 6.58
N PRO A 608 -5.56 17.83 6.78
CA PRO A 608 -6.75 17.49 7.56
C PRO A 608 -7.73 16.54 6.83
N PRO A 609 -8.57 15.78 7.56
CA PRO A 609 -9.44 14.68 7.08
C PRO A 609 -10.58 15.05 6.11
N PHE A 610 -10.66 16.28 5.64
CA PHE A 610 -11.70 16.74 4.73
C PHE A 610 -11.31 16.58 3.24
N MET A 611 -10.01 16.51 2.92
CA MET A 611 -9.57 16.30 1.54
C MET A 611 -9.94 14.93 0.97
N GLU A 612 -10.17 13.90 1.81
CA GLU A 612 -10.67 12.60 1.35
C GLU A 612 -12.10 12.64 0.80
N ARG A 613 -12.92 13.64 1.17
CA ARG A 613 -14.34 13.70 0.79
C ARG A 613 -14.66 14.54 -0.46
N LEU A 614 -13.68 15.27 -1.03
CA LEU A 614 -13.88 16.13 -2.21
C LEU A 614 -13.07 15.75 -3.45
N LEU A 615 -12.19 14.75 -3.35
CA LEU A 615 -11.41 14.24 -4.48
C LEU A 615 -12.24 13.80 -5.72
N PRO A 616 -13.53 13.41 -5.62
CA PRO A 616 -14.29 13.07 -6.82
C PRO A 616 -14.86 14.26 -7.62
N SER A 617 -14.83 15.51 -7.14
CA SER A 617 -15.69 16.58 -7.69
C SER A 617 -15.03 17.87 -8.15
N LEU A 618 -13.69 17.96 -8.22
CA LEU A 618 -13.00 19.17 -8.66
C LEU A 618 -12.19 18.93 -9.92
N GLU A 619 -12.43 19.76 -10.95
CA GLU A 619 -11.68 19.72 -12.20
C GLU A 619 -10.18 20.06 -11.97
N PRO A 620 -9.26 19.38 -12.69
CA PRO A 620 -7.80 19.51 -12.53
C PRO A 620 -7.22 20.93 -12.66
N GLU A 621 -7.94 21.85 -13.32
CA GLU A 621 -7.47 23.22 -13.55
C GLU A 621 -7.57 24.10 -12.28
N THR A 622 -8.54 23.81 -11.41
CA THR A 622 -8.74 24.52 -10.14
C THR A 622 -7.61 24.26 -9.14
N TYR A 623 -7.07 23.04 -9.15
CA TYR A 623 -5.93 22.63 -8.32
C TYR A 623 -4.62 23.30 -8.77
N ARG A 624 -4.43 23.46 -10.08
CA ARG A 624 -3.26 24.12 -10.69
C ARG A 624 -3.21 25.61 -10.39
N SER A 625 -4.37 26.25 -10.22
CA SER A 625 -4.52 27.64 -9.74
C SER A 625 -4.12 27.80 -8.27
N TRP A 626 -4.40 26.79 -7.43
CA TRP A 626 -4.05 26.78 -6.01
C TRP A 626 -2.54 26.61 -5.79
N ALA A 627 -1.91 25.67 -6.51
CA ALA A 627 -0.47 25.45 -6.45
C ALA A 627 0.35 26.65 -6.97
N LYS A 628 -0.13 27.35 -8.03
CA LYS A 628 0.54 28.56 -8.56
C LYS A 628 0.48 29.78 -7.63
N ALA A 629 -0.52 29.87 -6.75
CA ALA A 629 -0.64 31.00 -5.80
C ALA A 629 0.23 30.82 -4.54
N LEU A 630 0.67 29.59 -4.28
CA LEU A 630 1.43 29.17 -3.11
C LEU A 630 2.91 28.94 -3.43
N ASP A 631 3.50 29.72 -4.34
CA ASP A 631 4.96 29.70 -4.59
C ASP A 631 5.69 30.01 -3.27
N ILE A 632 6.06 28.95 -2.54
CA ILE A 632 6.82 28.98 -1.29
C ILE A 632 8.26 29.15 -1.74
N GLY A 633 8.80 30.34 -1.47
CA GLY A 633 10.19 30.64 -1.72
C GLY A 633 11.11 29.58 -1.12
N HIS A 634 12.10 29.22 -1.93
CA HIS A 634 13.31 28.48 -1.60
C HIS A 634 13.64 28.45 -0.09
N PHE A 635 13.64 27.26 0.50
CA PHE A 635 14.45 26.98 1.68
C PHE A 635 15.78 26.39 1.21
N SER A 636 16.86 27.03 1.65
CA SER A 636 18.26 26.65 1.44
C SER A 636 18.61 25.35 2.15
#